data_AF-A0A819JXL8-F1
#
_entry.id   AF-A0A819JXL8-F1
#
_cell.length_a   1.000
_cell.length_b   1.000
_cell.length_c   1.000
_cell.angle_alpha   90.00
_cell.angle_beta   90.00
_cell.angle_gamma   90.00
#
_symmetry.space_group_name_H-M   'P 1'
#
loop_
_entity.id
_entity.type
_entity.pdbx_description
1 polymer ?
#
loop_
_entity_poly.entity_id
_entity_poly.type
_entity_poly.pdbx_seq_one_letter_code
_entity_poly.pdbx_strand_id
1 'polypeptide(L)'
;MICFSHTRVLAVRPNLKGLSSLIKQPWRFFGGLDTSPSSVMRNAEVQTIYTETVNVVNQGRLEVKCPFNVYVTPIHQKDFPRLDKAFFTIYGDSGFQFSKETWNKLFTFSSLYNADARILRVFGQFTELGEKQLRDQAHTLEINCQIPPHYELDVICTDNNNVNVEYLQSSGMHIQTKQGECSLKNIVADSIVVHSQKGNITCLGSLHGVVDLSTARDGTIRGSKLQGSHVGLKVENGDIQLKSLFSEYFHLKGQKGNFRIGTLHGDGIVKLHSGSIHIKSVDGNVDVRCEEGDAKVFFIATDRSKIRVQQGNVTLGVIDTTNVRLNLAGKRVQIAEEAEHFHRHTVHKDGIVRVKGYISDKSADSSIDVDAPNGTIELNVRDWFSTLKLDRHVDHIQTIYKNPKWTGQTVSKLEHLQSIIDLRRRKSYNHTNSKNGRKPDNQNDSRIVINISGLRFETFKSTLERHPNTLIGNVQRRAYFYDKIHDEYFFDRHRLCFESILYFYQSGRLRRPDNVALDTFLEEITFFDLGVDALRQVRKDENVEEAQKVTLPQNQFCRHVWANLEYPQYSMTAKMINIFSVILILLSAFGLAFETVPGNIGADYNRSKINIGSLLVDSSNKTCGPCFPNFQSPLCIIQLICIGFFTVEFVLRLISCPSFFNFIKSLPNWIDFLALVADYISLTIFLLRNHETLCMLAIYSQLNILRMLRLIRVIKLYRIFQHFKTLRVLGSTLKESIPDFIILLSFLSLSGFLFGAAIYFAEHDKNRLVFDSIPTATYYGIITLTAVGYGDITPVTPLGRGLACLAAIYGVSVVSMLVSVLVDRYQRVYARKHLLEEEYAENAVLNDSMLMSNNNDKSVESQIDMEKQFESIPEYYDHPEIRQDDDQPSGKVRFIIGYLSDDDDDDVDDDDDDDDLDGNGHEIIHKVAQELLHSTSNRYRSINRNNQ
;
A
#
# COMPACT_ATOMS: atom_id res chain seq x y z
N MET A 1 36.40 -8.30 46.39
CA MET A 1 36.46 -7.33 47.51
C MET A 1 36.14 -5.96 46.92
N ILE A 2 34.89 -5.47 47.09
CA ILE A 2 34.42 -4.49 48.12
C ILE A 2 35.01 -3.09 47.80
N CYS A 3 34.25 -2.00 47.56
CA CYS A 3 33.11 -1.46 48.30
C CYS A 3 32.30 -0.44 47.46
N PHE A 4 30.97 -0.52 47.49
CA PHE A 4 30.03 0.55 47.11
C PHE A 4 29.53 1.23 48.40
N SER A 5 29.59 2.56 48.49
CA SER A 5 29.00 3.30 49.62
C SER A 5 27.85 4.21 49.17
N HIS A 6 26.65 3.80 49.59
CA HIS A 6 25.49 4.57 50.03
C HIS A 6 24.97 5.78 49.23
N THR A 7 23.75 5.61 48.70
CA THR A 7 22.67 6.59 48.94
C THR A 7 21.36 5.85 49.18
N ARG A 8 20.67 6.22 50.27
CA ARG A 8 19.48 5.56 50.83
C ARG A 8 18.25 5.80 49.95
N VAL A 9 17.50 4.74 49.64
CA VAL A 9 16.09 4.81 49.22
C VAL A 9 15.26 4.08 50.28
N LEU A 10 14.25 4.79 50.80
CA LEU A 10 13.28 4.32 51.78
C LEU A 10 12.44 3.17 51.20
N ALA A 11 12.42 2.06 51.93
CA ALA A 11 11.63 0.88 51.61
C ALA A 11 10.20 1.01 52.16
N VAL A 12 9.22 0.83 51.28
CA VAL A 12 7.88 0.32 51.64
C VAL A 12 7.74 -1.03 50.91
N ARG A 13 7.55 -2.10 51.70
CA ARG A 13 7.43 -3.50 51.24
C ARG A 13 6.12 -3.72 50.47
N PRO A 14 6.14 -4.59 49.43
CA PRO A 14 5.03 -5.50 49.20
C PRO A 14 5.46 -6.97 49.35
N ASN A 15 4.52 -7.75 49.87
CA ASN A 15 4.60 -9.18 50.13
C ASN A 15 4.73 -9.99 48.82
N LEU A 16 5.73 -10.88 48.78
CA LEU A 16 5.90 -11.93 47.78
C LEU A 16 5.15 -13.20 48.22
N LYS A 17 3.94 -13.39 47.69
CA LYS A 17 3.28 -14.69 47.50
C LYS A 17 2.58 -14.67 46.15
N GLY A 18 3.25 -15.15 45.10
CA GLY A 18 2.65 -15.19 43.75
C GLY A 18 3.61 -15.49 42.58
N LEU A 19 4.76 -16.12 42.83
CA LEU A 19 5.77 -16.36 41.78
C LEU A 19 6.17 -17.85 41.65
N SER A 20 5.27 -18.77 41.99
CA SER A 20 5.43 -20.21 41.77
C SER A 20 4.52 -20.80 40.68
N SER A 21 3.80 -19.98 39.89
CA SER A 21 2.90 -20.45 38.82
C SER A 21 3.36 -20.15 37.39
N LEU A 22 4.54 -19.52 37.18
CA LEU A 22 5.02 -19.12 35.84
C LEU A 22 6.12 -20.02 35.25
N ILE A 23 6.37 -21.19 35.83
CA ILE A 23 7.29 -22.20 35.27
C ILE A 23 6.51 -23.49 35.02
N LYS A 24 5.71 -23.49 33.96
CA LYS A 24 5.20 -24.67 33.22
C LYS A 24 4.24 -24.16 32.13
N GLN A 25 4.73 -23.90 30.92
CA GLN A 25 4.05 -24.21 29.64
C GLN A 25 5.08 -24.07 28.48
N PRO A 26 5.13 -25.03 27.54
CA PRO A 26 6.12 -25.06 26.46
C PRO A 26 5.65 -24.31 25.19
N TRP A 27 6.62 -23.67 24.53
CA TRP A 27 6.74 -23.42 23.08
C TRP A 27 5.46 -23.48 22.20
N ARG A 28 4.95 -22.30 21.79
CA ARG A 28 4.19 -22.10 20.53
C ARG A 28 4.52 -20.72 19.95
N PHE A 29 5.54 -20.65 19.09
CA PHE A 29 5.75 -19.56 18.13
C PHE A 29 5.69 -20.17 16.72
N PHE A 30 4.48 -20.21 16.16
CA PHE A 30 4.21 -20.31 14.74
C PHE A 30 3.03 -19.38 14.48
N GLY A 31 3.13 -18.50 13.49
CA GLY A 31 2.02 -17.66 13.05
C GLY A 31 0.87 -18.55 12.62
N GLY A 32 -0.23 -18.49 13.38
CA GLY A 32 -1.49 -19.13 13.06
C GLY A 32 -2.50 -18.07 12.64
N LEU A 33 -3.36 -18.47 11.68
CA LEU A 33 -4.53 -17.74 11.20
C LEU A 33 -5.23 -16.92 12.30
N ASP A 34 -5.60 -15.69 11.97
CA ASP A 34 -6.48 -14.90 12.84
C ASP A 34 -7.91 -15.45 12.70
N THR A 35 -8.19 -16.58 13.34
CA THR A 35 -9.52 -17.23 13.43
C THR A 35 -10.41 -16.51 14.46
N SER A 36 -10.16 -15.23 14.73
CA SER A 36 -10.87 -14.48 15.76
C SER A 36 -12.28 -14.12 15.28
N PRO A 37 -13.30 -14.24 16.14
CA PRO A 37 -14.67 -13.84 15.83
C PRO A 37 -14.77 -12.31 15.59
N SER A 38 -15.91 -11.84 15.10
CA SER A 38 -16.10 -10.43 14.73
C SER A 38 -15.71 -9.43 15.84
N SER A 39 -15.50 -8.15 15.49
CA SER A 39 -15.24 -7.09 16.48
C SER A 39 -16.27 -6.99 17.60
N VAL A 40 -17.50 -7.48 17.36
CA VAL A 40 -18.58 -7.49 18.34
C VAL A 40 -18.32 -8.57 19.42
N MET A 41 -17.74 -9.70 19.04
CA MET A 41 -17.45 -10.84 19.92
C MET A 41 -16.04 -10.79 20.56
N ARG A 42 -15.12 -9.96 20.06
CA ARG A 42 -13.74 -9.84 20.59
C ARG A 42 -13.63 -9.40 22.06
N ASN A 43 -14.70 -8.87 22.65
CA ASN A 43 -14.71 -8.41 24.04
C ASN A 43 -15.21 -9.47 25.05
N ALA A 44 -15.69 -10.63 24.58
CA ALA A 44 -16.15 -11.74 25.41
C ALA A 44 -15.19 -12.94 25.30
N GLU A 45 -15.11 -13.78 26.33
CA GLU A 45 -14.46 -15.09 26.19
C GLU A 45 -15.34 -15.96 25.27
N VAL A 46 -14.90 -16.16 24.03
CA VAL A 46 -15.71 -16.85 23.01
C VAL A 46 -15.35 -18.34 22.96
N GLN A 47 -16.36 -19.20 23.02
CA GLN A 47 -16.21 -20.65 22.90
C GLN A 47 -16.59 -21.13 21.50
N THR A 48 -15.80 -22.05 20.95
CA THR A 48 -16.16 -22.78 19.72
C THR A 48 -17.15 -23.89 20.04
N ILE A 49 -18.33 -23.83 19.44
CA ILE A 49 -19.42 -24.79 19.68
C ILE A 49 -19.38 -25.91 18.63
N TYR A 50 -19.20 -25.54 17.37
CA TYR A 50 -19.25 -26.46 16.24
C TYR A 50 -18.25 -26.05 15.17
N THR A 51 -17.62 -27.03 14.53
CA THR A 51 -16.71 -26.81 13.40
C THR A 51 -16.91 -27.91 12.37
N GLU A 52 -17.04 -27.53 11.11
CA GLU A 52 -17.12 -28.42 9.96
C GLU A 52 -16.18 -27.96 8.84
N THR A 53 -15.68 -28.92 8.05
CA THR A 53 -14.84 -28.69 6.89
C THR A 53 -15.44 -29.41 5.70
N VAL A 54 -15.65 -28.68 4.60
CA VAL A 54 -16.25 -29.20 3.37
C VAL A 54 -15.23 -29.06 2.23
N ASN A 55 -15.05 -30.12 1.44
CA ASN A 55 -14.24 -30.04 0.23
C ASN A 55 -15.08 -29.38 -0.88
N VAL A 56 -14.51 -28.37 -1.52
CA VAL A 56 -15.18 -27.54 -2.52
C VAL A 56 -14.25 -27.27 -3.69
N VAL A 57 -14.75 -26.73 -4.79
CA VAL A 57 -13.90 -26.23 -5.88
C VAL A 57 -13.56 -24.75 -5.67
N ASN A 58 -12.62 -24.21 -6.44
CA ASN A 58 -12.09 -22.87 -6.17
C ASN A 58 -13.06 -21.72 -6.54
N GLN A 59 -14.14 -22.02 -7.25
CA GLN A 59 -15.16 -21.08 -7.71
C GLN A 59 -16.55 -21.73 -7.64
N GLY A 60 -17.51 -21.03 -7.07
CA GLY A 60 -18.87 -21.53 -6.91
C GLY A 60 -19.77 -20.48 -6.27
N ARG A 61 -20.91 -20.92 -5.73
CA ARG A 61 -21.85 -20.08 -4.99
C ARG A 61 -22.00 -20.58 -3.56
N LEU A 62 -21.92 -19.69 -2.59
CA LEU A 62 -22.26 -19.95 -1.18
C LEU A 62 -23.65 -19.40 -0.90
N GLU A 63 -24.57 -20.28 -0.48
CA GLU A 63 -25.90 -19.92 0.01
C GLU A 63 -25.93 -20.13 1.53
N VAL A 64 -26.09 -19.06 2.32
CA VAL A 64 -26.16 -19.14 3.78
C VAL A 64 -27.54 -18.71 4.27
N LYS A 65 -28.18 -19.60 5.04
CA LYS A 65 -29.41 -19.29 5.77
C LYS A 65 -29.29 -19.88 7.18
N CYS A 66 -29.04 -19.00 8.13
CA CYS A 66 -28.87 -19.35 9.55
C CYS A 66 -29.62 -18.37 10.46
N PRO A 67 -30.06 -18.81 11.65
CA PRO A 67 -30.84 -17.99 12.58
C PRO A 67 -29.97 -17.19 13.56
N PHE A 68 -28.67 -17.02 13.28
CA PHE A 68 -27.70 -16.25 14.07
C PHE A 68 -26.82 -15.37 13.17
N ASN A 69 -25.89 -14.60 13.75
CA ASN A 69 -25.02 -13.71 12.97
C ASN A 69 -24.15 -14.49 11.98
N VAL A 70 -23.98 -13.96 10.76
CA VAL A 70 -23.19 -14.58 9.70
C VAL A 70 -21.95 -13.73 9.41
N TYR A 71 -20.78 -14.36 9.46
CA TYR A 71 -19.50 -13.75 9.16
C TYR A 71 -18.84 -14.52 8.02
N VAL A 72 -18.48 -13.85 6.92
CA VAL A 72 -17.90 -14.49 5.73
C VAL A 72 -16.54 -13.88 5.44
N THR A 73 -15.51 -14.73 5.33
CA THR A 73 -14.14 -14.31 5.00
C THR A 73 -13.48 -15.26 3.99
N PRO A 74 -12.52 -14.77 3.19
CA PRO A 74 -11.75 -15.64 2.32
C PRO A 74 -10.77 -16.49 3.14
N ILE A 75 -10.53 -17.73 2.70
CA ILE A 75 -9.36 -18.50 3.12
C ILE A 75 -8.09 -17.87 2.53
N HIS A 76 -7.00 -17.85 3.30
CA HIS A 76 -5.73 -17.36 2.81
C HIS A 76 -5.05 -18.41 1.92
N GLN A 77 -4.71 -18.02 0.69
CA GLN A 77 -4.02 -18.88 -0.28
C GLN A 77 -2.65 -19.39 0.24
N LYS A 78 -2.01 -18.66 1.16
CA LYS A 78 -0.76 -19.10 1.81
C LYS A 78 -0.95 -20.35 2.67
N ASP A 79 -2.08 -20.45 3.37
CA ASP A 79 -2.38 -21.55 4.27
C ASP A 79 -3.06 -22.71 3.53
N PHE A 80 -3.85 -22.39 2.49
CA PHE A 80 -4.56 -23.35 1.65
C PHE A 80 -4.31 -23.08 0.15
N PRO A 81 -3.15 -23.49 -0.40
CA PRO A 81 -2.76 -23.15 -1.79
C PRO A 81 -3.70 -23.67 -2.86
N ARG A 82 -4.40 -24.78 -2.56
CA ARG A 82 -5.34 -25.42 -3.50
C ARG A 82 -6.71 -24.76 -3.54
N LEU A 83 -7.07 -23.98 -2.52
CA LEU A 83 -8.40 -23.36 -2.37
C LEU A 83 -9.58 -24.35 -2.52
N ASP A 84 -9.36 -25.60 -2.14
CA ASP A 84 -10.27 -26.74 -2.32
C ASP A 84 -11.12 -27.05 -1.07
N LYS A 85 -11.21 -26.11 -0.13
CA LYS A 85 -11.87 -26.30 1.17
C LYS A 85 -12.64 -25.06 1.61
N ALA A 86 -13.73 -25.30 2.31
CA ALA A 86 -14.46 -24.31 3.08
C ALA A 86 -14.54 -24.76 4.55
N PHE A 87 -14.45 -23.79 5.46
CA PHE A 87 -14.52 -24.02 6.91
C PHE A 87 -15.72 -23.27 7.49
N PHE A 88 -16.49 -23.96 8.32
CA PHE A 88 -17.63 -23.40 9.01
C PHE A 88 -17.43 -23.57 10.50
N THR A 89 -17.38 -22.46 11.23
CA THR A 89 -17.20 -22.48 12.69
C THR A 89 -18.29 -21.68 13.36
N ILE A 90 -19.01 -22.28 14.30
CA ILE A 90 -20.02 -21.60 15.12
C ILE A 90 -19.40 -21.25 16.47
N TYR A 91 -19.51 -19.97 16.81
CA TYR A 91 -19.06 -19.37 18.07
C TYR A 91 -20.26 -18.99 18.94
N GLY A 92 -20.07 -19.07 20.26
CA GLY A 92 -20.98 -18.48 21.24
C GLY A 92 -20.23 -17.94 22.45
N ASP A 93 -20.91 -17.11 23.24
CA ASP A 93 -20.38 -16.59 24.50
C ASP A 93 -20.07 -17.72 25.51
N SER A 94 -19.09 -17.49 26.38
CA SER A 94 -18.65 -18.36 27.49
C SER A 94 -19.76 -18.89 28.41
N GLY A 95 -20.94 -18.26 28.43
CA GLY A 95 -22.13 -18.76 29.12
C GLY A 95 -22.76 -20.02 28.48
N PHE A 96 -22.42 -20.34 27.23
CA PHE A 96 -22.94 -21.49 26.48
C PHE A 96 -22.12 -22.76 26.70
N GLN A 97 -22.21 -23.35 27.89
CA GLN A 97 -21.65 -24.68 28.16
C GLN A 97 -22.60 -25.81 27.73
N PHE A 98 -22.98 -25.87 26.45
CA PHE A 98 -23.73 -27.01 25.94
C PHE A 98 -22.78 -28.16 25.59
N SER A 99 -23.12 -29.37 26.03
CA SER A 99 -22.50 -30.58 25.46
C SER A 99 -22.91 -30.71 23.99
N LYS A 100 -22.10 -31.40 23.19
CA LYS A 100 -22.40 -31.67 21.76
C LYS A 100 -23.77 -32.35 21.55
N GLU A 101 -24.19 -33.18 22.51
CA GLU A 101 -25.51 -33.83 22.50
C GLU A 101 -26.66 -32.84 22.76
N THR A 102 -26.46 -31.89 23.67
CA THR A 102 -27.45 -30.84 23.93
C THR A 102 -27.56 -29.88 22.75
N TRP A 103 -26.44 -29.51 22.13
CA TRP A 103 -26.42 -28.68 20.93
C TRP A 103 -27.24 -29.30 19.78
N ASN A 104 -27.02 -30.58 19.49
CA ASN A 104 -27.74 -31.29 18.43
C ASN A 104 -29.25 -31.45 18.70
N LYS A 105 -29.70 -31.28 19.95
CA LYS A 105 -31.15 -31.26 20.29
C LYS A 105 -31.77 -29.88 20.11
N LEU A 106 -30.96 -28.81 20.18
CA LEU A 106 -31.42 -27.42 20.09
C LEU A 106 -31.29 -26.83 18.68
N PHE A 107 -30.37 -27.35 17.88
CA PHE A 107 -30.05 -26.79 16.58
C PHE A 107 -29.76 -27.88 15.53
N THR A 108 -30.38 -27.75 14.37
CA THR A 108 -30.05 -28.55 13.18
C THR A 108 -29.18 -27.72 12.24
N PHE A 109 -27.98 -28.23 11.96
CA PHE A 109 -27.03 -27.65 11.02
C PHE A 109 -26.74 -28.64 9.90
N SER A 110 -26.73 -28.16 8.66
CA SER A 110 -26.28 -28.94 7.52
C SER A 110 -25.48 -28.05 6.57
N SER A 111 -24.32 -28.55 6.14
CA SER A 111 -23.63 -28.04 4.97
C SER A 111 -23.69 -29.07 3.85
N LEU A 112 -24.18 -28.66 2.68
CA LEU A 112 -24.36 -29.53 1.52
C LEU A 112 -23.65 -28.90 0.33
N TYR A 113 -22.64 -29.59 -0.20
CA TYR A 113 -21.96 -29.18 -1.42
C TYR A 113 -22.45 -30.01 -2.61
N ASN A 114 -23.06 -29.35 -3.59
CA ASN A 114 -23.38 -29.95 -4.88
C ASN A 114 -22.23 -29.67 -5.86
N ALA A 115 -21.46 -30.71 -6.20
CA ALA A 115 -20.29 -30.59 -7.06
C ALA A 115 -20.65 -30.22 -8.51
N ASP A 116 -21.77 -30.72 -9.03
CA ASP A 116 -22.21 -30.47 -10.41
C ASP A 116 -22.69 -29.03 -10.58
N ALA A 117 -23.44 -28.52 -9.61
CA ALA A 117 -23.91 -27.15 -9.59
C ALA A 117 -22.87 -26.15 -9.04
N ARG A 118 -21.80 -26.63 -8.39
CA ARG A 118 -20.82 -25.83 -7.63
C ARG A 118 -21.46 -24.93 -6.57
N ILE A 119 -22.54 -25.42 -5.95
CA ILE A 119 -23.29 -24.68 -4.93
C ILE A 119 -22.97 -25.30 -3.56
N LEU A 120 -22.51 -24.46 -2.65
CA LEU A 120 -22.30 -24.78 -1.24
C LEU A 120 -23.43 -24.15 -0.44
N ARG A 121 -24.30 -24.99 0.12
CA ARG A 121 -25.41 -24.53 0.94
C ARG A 121 -25.13 -24.76 2.42
N VAL A 122 -25.37 -23.74 3.23
CA VAL A 122 -25.20 -23.75 4.68
C VAL A 122 -26.54 -23.38 5.30
N PHE A 123 -27.21 -24.39 5.85
CA PHE A 123 -28.53 -24.23 6.47
C PHE A 123 -28.46 -24.54 7.96
N GLY A 124 -29.02 -23.61 8.74
CA GLY A 124 -29.21 -23.75 10.17
C GLY A 124 -30.66 -23.48 10.54
N GLN A 125 -31.22 -24.26 11.46
CA GLN A 125 -32.54 -24.00 12.03
C GLN A 125 -32.58 -24.39 13.52
N PHE A 126 -33.28 -23.61 14.33
CA PHE A 126 -33.59 -24.03 15.70
C PHE A 126 -34.64 -25.14 15.67
N THR A 127 -34.48 -26.16 16.52
CA THR A 127 -35.57 -27.10 16.80
C THR A 127 -36.64 -26.41 17.65
N GLU A 128 -37.82 -27.00 17.81
CA GLU A 128 -38.87 -26.42 18.70
C GLU A 128 -38.37 -26.14 20.12
N LEU A 129 -37.46 -26.99 20.63
CA LEU A 129 -36.82 -26.80 21.93
C LEU A 129 -35.82 -25.63 21.90
N GLY A 130 -35.01 -25.54 20.84
CA GLY A 130 -34.09 -24.42 20.61
C GLY A 130 -34.81 -23.08 20.46
N GLU A 131 -35.92 -23.06 19.75
CA GLU A 131 -36.75 -21.86 19.55
C GLU A 131 -37.30 -21.35 20.89
N LYS A 132 -37.65 -22.25 21.82
CA LYS A 132 -38.10 -21.86 23.17
C LYS A 132 -36.97 -21.39 24.09
N GLN A 133 -35.76 -21.93 23.95
CA GLN A 133 -34.65 -21.69 24.88
C GLN A 133 -33.65 -20.62 24.42
N LEU A 134 -33.42 -20.49 23.11
CA LEU A 134 -32.31 -19.74 22.53
C LEU A 134 -32.74 -18.60 21.60
N ARG A 135 -34.02 -18.49 21.25
CA ARG A 135 -34.50 -17.45 20.33
C ARG A 135 -34.13 -16.03 20.77
N ASP A 136 -34.27 -15.74 22.06
CA ASP A 136 -33.91 -14.43 22.61
C ASP A 136 -32.39 -14.22 22.69
N GLN A 137 -31.61 -15.30 22.70
CA GLN A 137 -30.14 -15.27 22.76
C GLN A 137 -29.47 -15.47 21.39
N ALA A 138 -30.22 -15.64 20.30
CA ALA A 138 -29.67 -15.97 18.97
C ALA A 138 -28.65 -14.94 18.44
N HIS A 139 -28.80 -13.68 18.86
CA HIS A 139 -27.85 -12.59 18.56
C HIS A 139 -26.46 -12.75 19.21
N THR A 140 -26.30 -13.68 20.15
CA THR A 140 -25.02 -14.02 20.82
C THR A 140 -24.29 -15.20 20.18
N LEU A 141 -24.83 -15.74 19.08
CA LEU A 141 -24.21 -16.78 18.28
C LEU A 141 -23.71 -16.19 16.96
N GLU A 142 -22.61 -16.72 16.42
CA GLU A 142 -22.03 -16.29 15.15
C GLU A 142 -21.48 -17.50 14.38
N ILE A 143 -21.81 -17.62 13.09
CA ILE A 143 -21.12 -18.52 12.17
C ILE A 143 -20.07 -17.77 11.39
N ASN A 144 -18.84 -18.28 11.41
CA ASN A 144 -17.76 -17.87 10.54
C ASN A 144 -17.62 -18.87 9.40
N CYS A 145 -17.93 -18.40 8.19
CA CYS A 145 -17.80 -19.10 6.92
C CYS A 145 -16.50 -18.65 6.24
N GLN A 146 -15.47 -19.48 6.26
CA GLN A 146 -14.23 -19.26 5.52
C GLN A 146 -14.28 -20.01 4.19
N ILE A 147 -14.29 -19.29 3.08
CA ILE A 147 -14.48 -19.86 1.73
C ILE A 147 -13.39 -19.40 0.75
N PRO A 148 -13.20 -20.05 -0.40
CA PRO A 148 -12.34 -19.53 -1.47
C PRO A 148 -12.75 -18.10 -1.89
N PRO A 149 -11.78 -17.24 -2.28
CA PRO A 149 -12.02 -15.81 -2.46
C PRO A 149 -12.98 -15.46 -3.61
N HIS A 150 -13.19 -16.38 -4.56
CA HIS A 150 -13.94 -16.17 -5.81
C HIS A 150 -15.36 -16.75 -5.81
N TYR A 151 -15.98 -16.86 -4.64
CA TYR A 151 -17.33 -17.38 -4.51
C TYR A 151 -18.39 -16.29 -4.67
N GLU A 152 -19.43 -16.59 -5.44
CA GLU A 152 -20.71 -15.88 -5.37
C GLU A 152 -21.32 -16.06 -3.99
N LEU A 153 -21.98 -15.02 -3.50
CA LEU A 153 -22.50 -15.00 -2.13
C LEU A 153 -23.99 -14.66 -2.13
N ASP A 154 -24.80 -15.54 -1.56
CA ASP A 154 -26.21 -15.31 -1.26
C ASP A 154 -26.46 -15.58 0.22
N VAL A 155 -26.71 -14.52 1.01
CA VAL A 155 -26.90 -14.61 2.46
C VAL A 155 -28.26 -14.07 2.83
N ILE A 156 -29.07 -14.91 3.47
CA ILE A 156 -30.38 -14.54 3.99
C ILE A 156 -30.36 -14.74 5.51
N CYS A 157 -30.38 -13.64 6.24
CA CYS A 157 -30.48 -13.63 7.69
C CYS A 157 -31.86 -13.18 8.15
N THR A 158 -32.47 -13.98 9.03
CA THR A 158 -33.76 -13.63 9.66
C THR A 158 -33.54 -12.84 10.95
N ASP A 159 -34.60 -12.16 11.39
CA ASP A 159 -34.69 -11.47 12.69
C ASP A 159 -33.65 -10.36 12.88
N ASN A 160 -32.98 -10.32 14.03
CA ASN A 160 -32.06 -9.26 14.44
C ASN A 160 -30.59 -9.62 14.19
N ASN A 161 -30.32 -10.59 13.31
CA ASN A 161 -28.98 -11.13 13.10
C ASN A 161 -28.19 -10.34 12.05
N ASN A 162 -26.93 -10.07 12.37
CA ASN A 162 -26.03 -9.27 11.56
C ASN A 162 -25.33 -10.11 10.49
N VAL A 163 -24.97 -9.45 9.38
CA VAL A 163 -24.18 -10.05 8.29
C VAL A 163 -22.91 -9.25 8.09
N ASN A 164 -21.76 -9.91 8.18
CA ASN A 164 -20.46 -9.30 8.01
C ASN A 164 -19.69 -10.03 6.91
N VAL A 165 -19.18 -9.30 5.92
CA VAL A 165 -18.37 -9.86 4.82
C VAL A 165 -17.11 -9.03 4.67
N GLU A 166 -15.94 -9.67 4.66
CA GLU A 166 -14.66 -8.98 4.49
C GLU A 166 -13.79 -9.59 3.38
N TYR A 167 -13.12 -8.75 2.59
CA TYR A 167 -12.04 -9.08 1.65
C TYR A 167 -12.37 -10.10 0.55
N LEU A 168 -13.64 -10.18 0.12
CA LEU A 168 -14.08 -11.13 -0.90
C LEU A 168 -14.02 -10.50 -2.32
N GLN A 169 -13.65 -11.31 -3.32
CA GLN A 169 -13.71 -10.95 -4.73
C GLN A 169 -14.71 -11.84 -5.47
N SER A 170 -15.93 -11.39 -5.66
CA SER A 170 -17.04 -12.23 -6.14
C SER A 170 -17.55 -11.81 -7.52
N SER A 171 -18.16 -12.70 -8.30
CA SER A 171 -18.93 -12.30 -9.48
C SER A 171 -20.26 -11.64 -9.07
N GLY A 172 -20.82 -12.02 -7.92
CA GLY A 172 -22.12 -11.53 -7.46
C GLY A 172 -22.30 -11.71 -5.95
N MET A 173 -22.87 -10.69 -5.30
CA MET A 173 -23.18 -10.69 -3.88
C MET A 173 -24.60 -10.21 -3.66
N HIS A 174 -25.41 -11.04 -3.01
CA HIS A 174 -26.78 -10.75 -2.64
C HIS A 174 -26.96 -11.00 -1.13
N ILE A 175 -27.34 -9.97 -0.39
CA ILE A 175 -27.50 -10.05 1.07
C ILE A 175 -28.85 -9.48 1.45
N GLN A 176 -29.62 -10.26 2.21
CA GLN A 176 -30.90 -9.86 2.76
C GLN A 176 -30.91 -9.97 4.28
N THR A 177 -31.23 -8.86 4.96
CA THR A 177 -31.42 -8.83 6.42
C THR A 177 -32.78 -8.23 6.78
N LYS A 178 -33.37 -8.67 7.89
CA LYS A 178 -34.59 -8.04 8.44
C LYS A 178 -34.23 -6.81 9.30
N GLN A 179 -33.79 -7.03 10.54
CA GLN A 179 -33.45 -5.94 11.46
C GLN A 179 -31.94 -5.84 11.77
N GLY A 180 -31.18 -6.90 11.51
CA GLY A 180 -29.74 -6.89 11.76
C GLY A 180 -28.95 -6.02 10.78
N GLU A 181 -27.81 -5.54 11.26
CA GLU A 181 -26.88 -4.70 10.51
C GLU A 181 -26.08 -5.52 9.49
N CYS A 182 -25.76 -4.90 8.36
CA CYS A 182 -24.90 -5.45 7.32
C CYS A 182 -23.60 -4.66 7.24
N SER A 183 -22.45 -5.32 7.43
CA SER A 183 -21.12 -4.72 7.34
C SER A 183 -20.32 -5.34 6.20
N LEU A 184 -19.94 -4.53 5.22
CA LEU A 184 -19.14 -4.95 4.07
C LEU A 184 -17.79 -4.26 4.08
N LYS A 185 -16.70 -5.03 3.97
CA LYS A 185 -15.35 -4.48 4.03
C LYS A 185 -14.46 -4.92 2.87
N ASN A 186 -13.96 -3.95 2.11
CA ASN A 186 -13.06 -4.17 0.97
C ASN A 186 -13.56 -5.27 0.03
N ILE A 187 -14.74 -5.08 -0.53
CA ILE A 187 -15.40 -6.03 -1.43
C ILE A 187 -15.21 -5.58 -2.87
N VAL A 188 -14.88 -6.52 -3.74
CA VAL A 188 -14.85 -6.33 -5.19
C VAL A 188 -15.83 -7.34 -5.80
N ALA A 189 -16.86 -6.86 -6.49
CA ALA A 189 -17.73 -7.76 -7.24
C ALA A 189 -18.36 -7.11 -8.47
N ASP A 190 -18.79 -7.89 -9.45
CA ASP A 190 -19.48 -7.31 -10.62
C ASP A 190 -20.82 -6.70 -10.20
N SER A 191 -21.54 -7.37 -9.29
CA SER A 191 -22.81 -6.90 -8.71
C SER A 191 -22.87 -7.11 -7.20
N ILE A 192 -23.21 -6.06 -6.45
CA ILE A 192 -23.38 -6.05 -4.99
C ILE A 192 -24.78 -5.53 -4.68
N VAL A 193 -25.67 -6.41 -4.25
CA VAL A 193 -27.05 -6.09 -3.88
C VAL A 193 -27.25 -6.37 -2.41
N VAL A 194 -27.58 -5.34 -1.63
CA VAL A 194 -27.89 -5.48 -0.20
C VAL A 194 -29.25 -4.88 0.08
N HIS A 195 -30.13 -5.66 0.70
CA HIS A 195 -31.44 -5.22 1.11
C HIS A 195 -31.67 -5.49 2.60
N SER A 196 -31.92 -4.42 3.36
CA SER A 196 -32.26 -4.46 4.79
C SER A 196 -33.65 -3.90 5.04
N GLN A 197 -34.48 -4.55 5.86
CA GLN A 197 -35.82 -4.01 6.19
C GLN A 197 -35.77 -2.90 7.26
N LYS A 198 -34.75 -2.89 8.12
CA LYS A 198 -34.59 -1.92 9.23
C LYS A 198 -33.14 -1.70 9.66
N GLY A 199 -32.25 -2.68 9.48
CA GLY A 199 -30.86 -2.61 9.94
C GLY A 199 -29.98 -1.67 9.09
N ASN A 200 -28.91 -1.17 9.70
CA ASN A 200 -27.95 -0.30 9.02
C ASN A 200 -27.09 -1.07 8.02
N ILE A 201 -26.68 -0.41 6.94
CA ILE A 201 -25.71 -0.94 5.98
C ILE A 201 -24.44 -0.10 6.09
N THR A 202 -23.32 -0.72 6.46
CA THR A 202 -22.03 -0.06 6.66
C THR A 202 -20.96 -0.62 5.75
N CYS A 203 -20.39 0.23 4.90
CA CYS A 203 -19.21 -0.06 4.10
C CYS A 203 -17.94 0.44 4.81
N LEU A 204 -17.04 -0.49 5.14
CA LEU A 204 -15.74 -0.25 5.74
C LEU A 204 -14.64 -0.42 4.66
N GLY A 205 -14.01 0.66 4.24
CA GLY A 205 -13.05 0.64 3.12
C GLY A 205 -13.72 0.88 1.76
N SER A 206 -13.48 0.01 0.77
CA SER A 206 -14.01 0.17 -0.59
C SER A 206 -15.01 -0.93 -0.98
N LEU A 207 -16.12 -0.54 -1.62
CA LEU A 207 -16.92 -1.44 -2.46
C LEU A 207 -16.70 -1.07 -3.92
N HIS A 208 -16.36 -2.05 -4.74
CA HIS A 208 -16.15 -1.88 -6.18
C HIS A 208 -17.09 -2.80 -6.97
N GLY A 209 -17.92 -2.24 -7.86
CA GLY A 209 -18.91 -2.99 -8.63
C GLY A 209 -20.14 -2.21 -9.06
N VAL A 210 -21.15 -2.91 -9.59
CA VAL A 210 -22.53 -2.40 -9.63
C VAL A 210 -23.11 -2.52 -8.23
N VAL A 211 -23.23 -1.40 -7.52
CA VAL A 211 -23.59 -1.38 -6.09
C VAL A 211 -25.03 -0.89 -5.91
N ASP A 212 -25.92 -1.75 -5.43
CA ASP A 212 -27.30 -1.43 -5.08
C ASP A 212 -27.55 -1.74 -3.60
N LEU A 213 -27.60 -0.69 -2.78
CA LEU A 213 -27.86 -0.80 -1.34
C LEU A 213 -29.20 -0.17 -0.99
N SER A 214 -30.03 -0.91 -0.27
CA SER A 214 -31.35 -0.44 0.13
C SER A 214 -31.65 -0.80 1.58
N THR A 215 -32.18 0.18 2.31
CA THR A 215 -32.72 -0.04 3.65
C THR A 215 -34.06 0.66 3.83
N ALA A 216 -34.99 0.00 4.50
CA ALA A 216 -36.31 0.55 4.83
C ALA A 216 -36.38 1.01 6.30
N ARG A 217 -37.53 1.60 6.69
CA ARG A 217 -37.77 2.15 8.04
C ARG A 217 -36.62 3.07 8.47
N ASP A 218 -36.07 2.91 9.67
CA ASP A 218 -35.08 3.81 10.26
C ASP A 218 -33.62 3.45 9.93
N GLY A 219 -33.39 2.54 8.98
CA GLY A 219 -32.03 2.10 8.64
C GLY A 219 -31.21 3.16 7.91
N THR A 220 -29.92 3.23 8.23
CA THR A 220 -28.97 4.20 7.66
C THR A 220 -27.92 3.50 6.81
N ILE A 221 -27.51 4.14 5.70
CA ILE A 221 -26.41 3.68 4.87
C ILE A 221 -25.16 4.54 5.15
N ARG A 222 -24.05 3.89 5.55
CA ARG A 222 -22.75 4.54 5.81
C ARG A 222 -21.68 3.93 4.94
N GLY A 223 -20.78 4.75 4.37
CA GLY A 223 -19.69 4.23 3.54
C GLY A 223 -18.48 5.14 3.44
N SER A 224 -17.29 4.55 3.41
CA SER A 224 -16.07 5.31 3.09
C SER A 224 -15.91 5.54 1.59
N LYS A 225 -15.94 4.49 0.77
CA LYS A 225 -15.68 4.59 -0.66
C LYS A 225 -16.55 3.60 -1.42
N LEU A 226 -17.43 4.12 -2.28
CA LEU A 226 -18.22 3.33 -3.22
C LEU A 226 -17.75 3.63 -4.63
N GLN A 227 -17.45 2.61 -5.43
CA GLN A 227 -16.91 2.76 -6.78
C GLN A 227 -17.51 1.77 -7.76
N GLY A 228 -17.67 2.17 -9.02
CA GLY A 228 -18.04 1.28 -10.13
C GLY A 228 -18.89 1.95 -11.19
N SER A 229 -19.41 1.18 -12.16
CA SER A 229 -20.22 1.74 -13.25
C SER A 229 -21.57 2.31 -12.76
N HIS A 230 -22.18 1.67 -11.76
CA HIS A 230 -23.47 2.07 -11.19
C HIS A 230 -23.45 2.03 -9.67
N VAL A 231 -23.97 3.08 -9.02
CA VAL A 231 -24.20 3.10 -7.56
C VAL A 231 -25.62 3.58 -7.25
N GLY A 232 -26.49 2.67 -6.83
CA GLY A 232 -27.84 2.92 -6.38
C GLY A 232 -27.98 2.83 -4.87
N LEU A 233 -28.38 3.91 -4.19
CA LEU A 233 -28.68 3.89 -2.75
C LEU A 233 -30.12 4.30 -2.48
N LYS A 234 -30.83 3.53 -1.66
CA LYS A 234 -32.21 3.82 -1.30
C LYS A 234 -32.43 3.71 0.21
N VAL A 235 -32.98 4.77 0.80
CA VAL A 235 -33.40 4.80 2.21
C VAL A 235 -34.85 5.25 2.34
N GLU A 236 -35.57 4.77 3.35
CA GLU A 236 -36.91 5.26 3.67
C GLU A 236 -36.84 6.38 4.71
N ASN A 237 -36.66 6.08 5.99
CA ASN A 237 -36.56 7.04 7.11
C ASN A 237 -35.16 7.04 7.75
N GLY A 238 -34.10 7.21 6.96
CA GLY A 238 -32.72 7.17 7.46
C GLY A 238 -31.75 8.03 6.67
N ASP A 239 -30.51 8.10 7.17
CA ASP A 239 -29.47 8.92 6.56
C ASP A 239 -28.69 8.15 5.47
N ILE A 240 -28.09 8.90 4.55
CA ILE A 240 -27.01 8.40 3.69
C ILE A 240 -25.75 9.19 4.04
N GLN A 241 -24.71 8.51 4.51
CA GLN A 241 -23.46 9.15 4.95
C GLN A 241 -22.26 8.54 4.24
N LEU A 242 -21.73 9.25 3.24
CA LEU A 242 -20.62 8.79 2.41
C LEU A 242 -19.42 9.73 2.50
N LYS A 243 -18.20 9.19 2.65
CA LYS A 243 -16.99 10.01 2.46
C LYS A 243 -16.71 10.25 0.98
N SER A 244 -16.89 9.24 0.12
CA SER A 244 -16.67 9.36 -1.32
C SER A 244 -17.49 8.36 -2.13
N LEU A 245 -17.97 8.80 -3.29
CA LEU A 245 -18.67 8.00 -4.30
C LEU A 245 -18.09 8.34 -5.67
N PHE A 246 -17.59 7.33 -6.39
CA PHE A 246 -17.03 7.46 -7.74
C PHE A 246 -17.74 6.49 -8.68
N SER A 247 -18.65 6.98 -9.51
CA SER A 247 -19.30 6.12 -10.50
C SER A 247 -19.48 6.79 -11.84
N GLU A 248 -19.81 6.03 -12.88
CA GLU A 248 -20.27 6.62 -14.15
C GLU A 248 -21.68 7.16 -13.97
N TYR A 249 -22.55 6.34 -13.37
CA TYR A 249 -23.90 6.74 -13.00
C TYR A 249 -24.20 6.46 -11.53
N PHE A 250 -24.88 7.38 -10.85
CA PHE A 250 -25.41 7.12 -9.50
C PHE A 250 -26.85 7.58 -9.34
N HIS A 251 -27.50 6.98 -8.37
CA HIS A 251 -28.88 7.28 -8.06
C HIS A 251 -29.18 7.10 -6.57
N LEU A 252 -29.37 8.21 -5.87
CA LEU A 252 -29.59 8.26 -4.43
C LEU A 252 -31.03 8.68 -4.16
N LYS A 253 -31.82 7.85 -3.45
CA LYS A 253 -33.23 8.11 -3.13
C LYS A 253 -33.51 8.00 -1.63
N GLY A 254 -34.26 8.96 -1.10
CA GLY A 254 -34.68 9.00 0.31
C GLY A 254 -36.10 9.53 0.47
N GLN A 255 -36.87 9.00 1.43
CA GLN A 255 -38.14 9.63 1.83
C GLN A 255 -37.93 10.65 2.95
N LYS A 256 -37.28 10.27 4.05
CA LYS A 256 -36.98 11.14 5.18
C LYS A 256 -35.57 10.87 5.71
N GLY A 257 -34.78 11.91 5.96
CA GLY A 257 -33.44 11.78 6.54
C GLY A 257 -32.45 12.79 5.97
N ASN A 258 -31.16 12.64 6.24
CA ASN A 258 -30.14 13.57 5.74
C ASN A 258 -29.11 12.86 4.87
N PHE A 259 -28.78 13.47 3.73
CA PHE A 259 -27.76 12.98 2.83
C PHE A 259 -26.49 13.79 3.02
N ARG A 260 -25.42 13.16 3.51
CA ARG A 260 -24.10 13.77 3.73
C ARG A 260 -23.07 13.06 2.89
N ILE A 261 -22.67 13.69 1.80
CA ILE A 261 -21.73 13.13 0.82
C ILE A 261 -20.49 14.02 0.79
N GLY A 262 -19.31 13.42 0.95
CA GLY A 262 -18.04 14.13 0.83
C GLY A 262 -17.74 14.48 -0.62
N THR A 263 -17.10 13.55 -1.33
CA THR A 263 -16.81 13.69 -2.77
C THR A 263 -17.80 12.87 -3.58
N LEU A 264 -18.41 13.48 -4.58
CA LEU A 264 -19.33 12.86 -5.52
C LEU A 264 -18.77 13.04 -6.93
N HIS A 265 -18.36 11.95 -7.57
CA HIS A 265 -17.88 11.95 -8.94
C HIS A 265 -18.78 11.07 -9.81
N GLY A 266 -19.12 11.57 -10.99
CA GLY A 266 -20.03 10.90 -11.91
C GLY A 266 -21.29 11.68 -12.22
N ASP A 267 -22.14 11.08 -13.04
CA ASP A 267 -23.43 11.65 -13.43
C ASP A 267 -24.56 10.98 -12.65
N GLY A 268 -25.58 11.73 -12.23
CA GLY A 268 -26.62 11.08 -11.44
C GLY A 268 -27.69 11.96 -10.83
N ILE A 269 -28.56 11.30 -10.07
CA ILE A 269 -29.72 11.93 -9.44
C ILE A 269 -29.65 11.72 -7.93
N VAL A 270 -29.87 12.80 -7.18
CA VAL A 270 -30.03 12.77 -5.73
C VAL A 270 -31.44 13.28 -5.40
N LYS A 271 -32.33 12.40 -4.91
CA LYS A 271 -33.71 12.74 -4.58
C LYS A 271 -34.01 12.45 -3.12
N LEU A 272 -34.49 13.46 -2.39
CA LEU A 272 -34.92 13.35 -1.00
C LEU A 272 -36.28 14.04 -0.84
N HIS A 273 -37.27 13.37 -0.25
CA HIS A 273 -38.57 14.00 -0.02
C HIS A 273 -38.53 14.98 1.17
N SER A 274 -38.04 14.55 2.34
CA SER A 274 -37.94 15.40 3.54
C SER A 274 -36.56 15.28 4.23
N GLY A 275 -35.91 16.41 4.50
CA GLY A 275 -34.62 16.51 5.18
C GLY A 275 -33.53 17.16 4.31
N SER A 276 -32.29 17.22 4.82
CA SER A 276 -31.25 18.05 4.19
C SER A 276 -30.27 17.26 3.33
N ILE A 277 -29.89 17.85 2.19
CA ILE A 277 -28.85 17.31 1.29
C ILE A 277 -27.59 18.17 1.43
N HIS A 278 -26.47 17.55 1.78
CA HIS A 278 -25.17 18.19 1.86
C HIS A 278 -24.12 17.42 1.07
N ILE A 279 -23.63 18.02 -0.01
CA ILE A 279 -22.57 17.46 -0.88
C ILE A 279 -21.38 18.42 -0.84
N LYS A 280 -20.24 17.96 -0.32
CA LYS A 280 -19.06 18.83 -0.11
C LYS A 280 -18.29 19.14 -1.39
N SER A 281 -18.36 18.26 -2.37
CA SER A 281 -17.65 18.40 -3.64
C SER A 281 -18.32 17.54 -4.71
N VAL A 282 -18.61 18.15 -5.86
CA VAL A 282 -19.17 17.49 -7.04
C VAL A 282 -18.23 17.67 -8.23
N ASP A 283 -17.93 16.56 -8.90
CA ASP A 283 -17.19 16.49 -10.16
C ASP A 283 -17.99 15.62 -11.15
N GLY A 284 -18.86 16.24 -11.93
CA GLY A 284 -19.84 15.56 -12.80
C GLY A 284 -21.18 16.28 -12.92
N ASN A 285 -22.16 15.64 -13.56
CA ASN A 285 -23.48 16.21 -13.83
C ASN A 285 -24.53 15.66 -12.87
N VAL A 286 -25.08 16.52 -12.00
CA VAL A 286 -25.96 16.08 -10.91
C VAL A 286 -27.30 16.80 -10.93
N ASP A 287 -28.38 16.03 -10.83
CA ASP A 287 -29.75 16.52 -10.60
C ASP A 287 -30.16 16.27 -9.15
N VAL A 288 -30.09 17.33 -8.33
CA VAL A 288 -30.46 17.32 -6.92
C VAL A 288 -31.90 17.80 -6.78
N ARG A 289 -32.75 16.98 -6.14
CA ARG A 289 -34.16 17.26 -5.92
C ARG A 289 -34.52 17.06 -4.45
N CYS A 290 -35.04 18.10 -3.81
CA CYS A 290 -35.53 18.08 -2.44
C CYS A 290 -36.94 18.68 -2.38
N GLU A 291 -37.92 17.99 -1.79
CA GLU A 291 -39.26 18.58 -1.63
C GLU A 291 -39.30 19.47 -0.38
N GLU A 292 -38.86 18.97 0.77
CA GLU A 292 -38.79 19.71 2.04
C GLU A 292 -37.40 19.59 2.68
N GLY A 293 -36.70 20.70 2.88
CA GLY A 293 -35.38 20.74 3.53
C GLY A 293 -34.34 21.51 2.74
N ASP A 294 -33.17 21.73 3.34
CA ASP A 294 -32.11 22.54 2.75
C ASP A 294 -31.17 21.72 1.87
N ALA A 295 -30.66 22.32 0.79
CA ALA A 295 -29.64 21.72 -0.06
C ALA A 295 -28.36 22.56 -0.09
N LYS A 296 -27.22 21.97 0.26
CA LYS A 296 -25.89 22.61 0.19
C LYS A 296 -24.98 21.78 -0.69
N VAL A 297 -24.63 22.31 -1.87
CA VAL A 297 -23.89 21.59 -2.91
C VAL A 297 -22.75 22.47 -3.42
N PHE A 298 -21.55 21.92 -3.45
CA PHE A 298 -20.35 22.61 -3.95
C PHE A 298 -19.83 21.90 -5.21
N PHE A 299 -19.78 22.61 -6.35
CA PHE A 299 -19.28 22.10 -7.61
C PHE A 299 -17.81 22.47 -7.83
N ILE A 300 -17.01 21.48 -8.22
CA ILE A 300 -15.64 21.66 -8.69
C ILE A 300 -15.65 21.76 -10.21
N ALA A 301 -16.26 20.78 -10.88
CA ALA A 301 -16.40 20.71 -12.32
C ALA A 301 -17.77 20.12 -12.68
N THR A 302 -18.44 20.70 -13.68
CA THR A 302 -19.74 20.25 -14.15
C THR A 302 -20.06 20.87 -15.51
N ASP A 303 -20.77 20.11 -16.35
CA ASP A 303 -21.29 20.62 -17.63
C ASP A 303 -22.74 21.05 -17.47
N ARG A 304 -23.61 20.18 -16.97
CA ARG A 304 -25.04 20.47 -16.80
C ARG A 304 -25.56 19.87 -15.51
N SER A 305 -25.79 20.73 -14.52
CA SER A 305 -26.33 20.33 -13.23
C SER A 305 -27.58 21.12 -12.87
N LYS A 306 -28.45 20.49 -12.08
CA LYS A 306 -29.71 21.10 -11.63
C LYS A 306 -29.90 20.87 -10.14
N ILE A 307 -30.35 21.91 -9.43
CA ILE A 307 -30.78 21.81 -8.04
C ILE A 307 -32.20 22.35 -7.96
N ARG A 308 -33.12 21.54 -7.43
CA ARG A 308 -34.52 21.92 -7.18
C ARG A 308 -34.88 21.67 -5.73
N VAL A 309 -35.31 22.71 -5.04
CA VAL A 309 -35.76 22.63 -3.64
C VAL A 309 -37.12 23.32 -3.50
N GLN A 310 -38.20 22.57 -3.27
CA GLN A 310 -39.55 23.17 -3.21
C GLN A 310 -39.76 24.00 -1.94
N GLN A 311 -39.40 23.47 -0.77
CA GLN A 311 -39.52 24.14 0.52
C GLN A 311 -38.20 24.02 1.31
N GLY A 312 -37.34 25.03 1.18
CA GLY A 312 -36.04 25.07 1.88
C GLY A 312 -35.06 25.99 1.17
N ASN A 313 -33.90 26.21 1.77
CA ASN A 313 -32.85 27.07 1.22
C ASN A 313 -31.84 26.27 0.40
N VAL A 314 -31.19 26.95 -0.53
CA VAL A 314 -30.10 26.37 -1.33
C VAL A 314 -28.81 27.16 -1.12
N THR A 315 -27.76 26.49 -0.67
CA THR A 315 -26.40 27.06 -0.69
C THR A 315 -25.62 26.43 -1.84
N LEU A 316 -25.39 27.21 -2.89
CA LEU A 316 -24.60 26.82 -4.06
C LEU A 316 -23.16 27.29 -3.88
N GLY A 317 -22.22 26.36 -3.99
CA GLY A 317 -20.80 26.64 -4.01
C GLY A 317 -20.17 26.34 -5.37
N VAL A 318 -19.27 27.19 -5.83
CA VAL A 318 -18.55 27.05 -7.10
C VAL A 318 -17.12 27.57 -6.97
N ILE A 319 -16.20 27.07 -7.81
CA ILE A 319 -14.84 27.60 -7.89
C ILE A 319 -14.82 28.84 -8.80
N ASP A 320 -14.03 29.84 -8.44
CA ASP A 320 -13.84 31.09 -9.21
C ASP A 320 -13.32 30.89 -10.65
N THR A 321 -12.61 29.80 -10.89
CA THR A 321 -12.09 29.42 -12.22
C THR A 321 -13.09 28.62 -13.06
N THR A 322 -14.22 28.17 -12.51
CA THR A 322 -15.17 27.34 -13.25
C THR A 322 -15.94 28.19 -14.28
N ASN A 323 -15.73 27.91 -15.56
CA ASN A 323 -16.44 28.59 -16.65
C ASN A 323 -17.84 27.99 -16.84
N VAL A 324 -18.81 28.38 -16.00
CA VAL A 324 -20.19 27.87 -16.01
C VAL A 324 -21.20 29.00 -15.96
N ARG A 325 -22.30 28.85 -16.71
CA ARG A 325 -23.47 29.75 -16.65
C ARG A 325 -24.33 29.42 -15.44
N LEU A 326 -24.58 30.39 -14.58
CA LEU A 326 -25.46 30.21 -13.42
C LEU A 326 -26.85 30.77 -13.74
N ASN A 327 -27.88 29.92 -13.57
CA ASN A 327 -29.29 30.33 -13.65
C ASN A 327 -29.96 30.07 -12.30
N LEU A 328 -30.09 31.11 -11.48
CA LEU A 328 -30.64 31.01 -10.13
C LEU A 328 -32.06 31.59 -10.12
N ALA A 329 -33.03 30.87 -9.55
CA ALA A 329 -34.40 31.31 -9.40
C ALA A 329 -34.91 30.98 -8.00
N GLY A 330 -35.19 31.99 -7.17
CA GLY A 330 -35.74 31.75 -5.83
C GLY A 330 -36.45 32.95 -5.24
N LYS A 331 -37.10 32.77 -4.07
CA LYS A 331 -37.80 33.86 -3.36
C LYS A 331 -36.85 35.01 -3.01
N ARG A 332 -35.61 34.67 -2.66
CA ARG A 332 -34.50 35.61 -2.46
C ARG A 332 -33.22 34.99 -3.01
N VAL A 333 -32.32 35.79 -3.58
CA VAL A 333 -30.98 35.36 -3.99
C VAL A 333 -29.97 36.27 -3.30
N GLN A 334 -29.13 35.68 -2.45
CA GLN A 334 -28.02 36.31 -1.75
C GLN A 334 -26.72 35.86 -2.42
N ILE A 335 -25.84 36.81 -2.66
CA ILE A 335 -24.53 36.59 -3.29
C ILE A 335 -23.52 37.02 -2.25
N ALA A 336 -22.62 36.12 -1.85
CA ALA A 336 -21.60 36.41 -0.85
C ALA A 336 -20.59 37.45 -1.37
N GLU A 337 -19.93 38.17 -0.45
CA GLU A 337 -18.98 39.25 -0.78
C GLU A 337 -17.83 38.74 -1.66
N GLU A 338 -17.44 37.46 -1.54
CA GLU A 338 -16.37 36.87 -2.34
C GLU A 338 -16.72 36.70 -3.83
N ALA A 339 -17.98 36.90 -4.21
CA ALA A 339 -18.49 36.76 -5.58
C ALA A 339 -18.64 38.10 -6.34
N GLU A 340 -17.88 39.13 -5.98
CA GLU A 340 -17.96 40.48 -6.58
C GLU A 340 -17.74 40.53 -8.11
N HIS A 341 -17.00 39.57 -8.68
CA HIS A 341 -16.71 39.50 -10.13
C HIS A 341 -17.79 38.77 -10.95
N PHE A 342 -18.91 38.38 -10.32
CA PHE A 342 -19.99 37.67 -11.00
C PHE A 342 -20.82 38.61 -11.91
N HIS A 343 -20.60 38.52 -13.22
CA HIS A 343 -21.36 39.29 -14.22
C HIS A 343 -22.81 38.79 -14.26
N ARG A 344 -23.74 39.60 -13.74
CA ARG A 344 -25.12 39.19 -13.49
C ARG A 344 -26.17 40.11 -14.10
N HIS A 345 -27.26 39.50 -14.51
CA HIS A 345 -28.51 40.15 -14.87
C HIS A 345 -29.62 39.61 -13.95
N THR A 346 -30.22 40.51 -13.16
CA THR A 346 -31.29 40.17 -12.23
C THR A 346 -32.64 40.61 -12.79
N VAL A 347 -33.61 39.70 -12.75
CA VAL A 347 -35.00 39.95 -13.15
C VAL A 347 -35.91 39.60 -11.99
N HIS A 348 -36.79 40.52 -11.63
CA HIS A 348 -37.86 40.29 -10.66
C HIS A 348 -39.15 40.05 -11.42
N LYS A 349 -39.73 38.85 -11.28
CA LYS A 349 -41.01 38.51 -11.92
C LYS A 349 -41.79 37.54 -11.05
N ASP A 350 -43.08 37.81 -10.84
CA ASP A 350 -44.02 36.92 -10.13
C ASP A 350 -43.58 36.56 -8.70
N GLY A 351 -42.96 37.51 -7.97
CA GLY A 351 -42.45 37.28 -6.60
C GLY A 351 -41.18 36.43 -6.51
N ILE A 352 -40.64 35.97 -7.64
CA ILE A 352 -39.39 35.21 -7.75
C ILE A 352 -38.27 36.12 -8.28
N VAL A 353 -37.11 36.05 -7.63
CA VAL A 353 -35.87 36.68 -8.07
C VAL A 353 -35.13 35.71 -8.96
N ARG A 354 -34.92 36.08 -10.23
CA ARG A 354 -34.10 35.32 -11.17
C ARG A 354 -32.78 36.04 -11.41
N VAL A 355 -31.67 35.37 -11.14
CA VAL A 355 -30.32 35.87 -11.41
C VAL A 355 -29.68 34.96 -12.45
N LYS A 356 -29.28 35.55 -13.58
CA LYS A 356 -28.50 34.86 -14.60
C LYS A 356 -27.13 35.51 -14.72
N GLY A 357 -26.06 34.73 -14.79
CA GLY A 357 -24.73 35.30 -14.91
C GLY A 357 -23.64 34.28 -15.17
N TYR A 358 -22.42 34.80 -15.29
CA TYR A 358 -21.20 34.01 -15.50
C TYR A 358 -20.17 34.36 -14.42
N ILE A 359 -19.46 33.34 -13.95
CA ILE A 359 -18.35 33.51 -12.99
C ILE A 359 -17.10 34.07 -13.72
N SER A 360 -16.90 33.66 -14.98
CA SER A 360 -15.81 34.13 -15.86
C SER A 360 -16.36 34.91 -17.06
N ASP A 361 -15.53 35.77 -17.66
CA ASP A 361 -15.86 36.78 -18.69
C ASP A 361 -16.34 36.23 -20.06
N LYS A 362 -16.55 34.91 -20.19
CA LYS A 362 -16.83 34.25 -21.47
C LYS A 362 -18.11 33.42 -21.43
N SER A 363 -18.79 33.35 -22.59
CA SER A 363 -19.91 32.46 -22.82
C SER A 363 -19.52 31.00 -22.50
N ALA A 364 -20.13 30.44 -21.46
CA ALA A 364 -20.01 29.03 -21.12
C ALA A 364 -21.12 28.21 -21.80
N ASP A 365 -20.79 27.05 -22.37
CA ASP A 365 -21.77 26.06 -22.84
C ASP A 365 -22.36 25.24 -21.69
N SER A 366 -21.64 25.18 -20.57
CA SER A 366 -22.04 24.54 -19.33
C SER A 366 -22.97 25.44 -18.49
N SER A 367 -23.86 24.82 -17.72
CA SER A 367 -24.85 25.51 -16.89
C SER A 367 -25.17 24.79 -15.58
N ILE A 368 -25.32 25.57 -14.51
CA ILE A 368 -25.95 25.14 -13.27
C ILE A 368 -27.28 25.88 -13.13
N ASP A 369 -28.38 25.13 -13.11
CA ASP A 369 -29.72 25.67 -12.87
C ASP A 369 -30.15 25.40 -11.43
N VAL A 370 -30.47 26.45 -10.67
CA VAL A 370 -30.98 26.34 -9.31
C VAL A 370 -32.38 26.93 -9.22
N ASP A 371 -33.32 26.14 -8.73
CA ASP A 371 -34.71 26.52 -8.53
C ASP A 371 -35.13 26.27 -7.08
N ALA A 372 -35.45 27.35 -6.36
CA ALA A 372 -35.87 27.35 -4.96
C ALA A 372 -37.06 28.32 -4.78
N PRO A 373 -38.25 28.02 -5.32
CA PRO A 373 -39.35 28.98 -5.45
C PRO A 373 -39.82 29.58 -4.13
N ASN A 374 -39.78 28.80 -3.04
CA ASN A 374 -40.16 29.26 -1.69
C ASN A 374 -38.96 29.56 -0.78
N GLY A 375 -37.73 29.41 -1.29
CA GLY A 375 -36.50 29.44 -0.52
C GLY A 375 -35.58 30.61 -0.82
N THR A 376 -34.54 30.76 0.00
CA THR A 376 -33.41 31.64 -0.30
C THR A 376 -32.29 30.84 -0.96
N ILE A 377 -31.71 31.40 -2.03
CA ILE A 377 -30.49 30.88 -2.66
C ILE A 377 -29.31 31.72 -2.17
N GLU A 378 -28.27 31.08 -1.66
CA GLU A 378 -26.99 31.68 -1.30
C GLU A 378 -25.91 31.17 -2.27
N LEU A 379 -25.25 32.08 -2.99
CA LEU A 379 -24.14 31.78 -3.89
C LEU A 379 -22.81 32.11 -3.22
N ASN A 380 -21.96 31.09 -3.08
CA ASN A 380 -20.63 31.17 -2.52
C ASN A 380 -19.57 30.80 -3.57
N VAL A 381 -18.75 31.77 -3.95
CA VAL A 381 -17.61 31.56 -4.86
C VAL A 381 -16.35 31.39 -4.01
N ARG A 382 -15.55 30.37 -4.28
CA ARG A 382 -14.31 30.09 -3.55
C ARG A 382 -13.13 29.98 -4.51
N ASP A 383 -11.99 30.48 -4.06
CA ASP A 383 -10.70 30.16 -4.68
C ASP A 383 -10.41 28.66 -4.47
N TRP A 384 -9.91 27.98 -5.50
CA TRP A 384 -9.47 26.58 -5.43
C TRP A 384 -8.49 26.33 -4.28
N PHE A 385 -7.68 27.31 -3.89
CA PHE A 385 -6.72 27.15 -2.78
C PHE A 385 -7.43 26.98 -1.42
N SER A 386 -8.61 27.58 -1.27
CA SER A 386 -9.40 27.53 -0.04
C SER A 386 -10.09 26.17 0.20
N THR A 387 -10.25 25.35 -0.84
CA THR A 387 -10.85 24.01 -0.72
C THR A 387 -9.86 22.96 -0.18
N LEU A 388 -8.56 23.27 -0.13
CA LEU A 388 -7.51 22.37 0.38
C LEU A 388 -7.51 22.19 1.91
N LYS A 389 -8.37 22.88 2.67
CA LYS A 389 -8.48 22.79 4.15
C LYS A 389 -7.12 22.83 4.87
N LEU A 390 -6.24 23.74 4.46
CA LEU A 390 -4.98 24.03 5.15
C LEU A 390 -5.24 24.88 6.43
N ASP A 391 -6.16 24.44 7.28
CA ASP A 391 -6.76 25.26 8.36
C ASP A 391 -5.91 25.37 9.64
N ARG A 392 -4.59 25.19 9.59
CA ARG A 392 -3.74 25.40 10.79
C ARG A 392 -2.45 26.19 10.60
N HIS A 393 -2.08 26.58 9.38
CA HIS A 393 -0.85 27.36 9.16
C HIS A 393 -1.01 28.59 8.24
N VAL A 394 -2.21 28.87 7.74
CA VAL A 394 -2.41 29.88 6.69
C VAL A 394 -2.66 31.30 7.23
N ASP A 395 -3.04 31.47 8.50
CA ASP A 395 -3.23 32.80 9.12
C ASP A 395 -1.95 33.65 9.09
N HIS A 396 -0.77 33.01 9.15
CA HIS A 396 0.50 33.73 9.07
C HIS A 396 0.86 34.17 7.64
N ILE A 397 0.40 33.45 6.61
CA ILE A 397 0.69 33.74 5.20
C ILE A 397 -0.26 34.82 4.66
N GLN A 398 -1.53 34.81 5.06
CA GLN A 398 -2.49 35.84 4.65
C GLN A 398 -2.16 37.23 5.23
N THR A 399 -1.51 37.29 6.40
CA THR A 399 -1.04 38.55 6.99
C THR A 399 0.13 39.17 6.20
N ILE A 400 0.93 38.34 5.51
CA ILE A 400 2.05 38.81 4.68
C ILE A 400 1.54 39.40 3.36
N TYR A 401 0.44 38.88 2.79
CA TYR A 401 -0.13 39.36 1.53
C TYR A 401 -0.89 40.69 1.65
N LYS A 402 -1.33 41.10 2.85
CA LYS A 402 -2.08 42.35 3.06
C LYS A 402 -1.20 43.57 3.39
N ASN A 403 0.12 43.49 3.27
CA ASN A 403 1.03 44.59 3.66
C ASN A 403 1.23 45.59 2.49
N PRO A 404 0.73 46.84 2.57
CA PRO A 404 0.68 47.77 1.43
C PRO A 404 2.04 48.42 1.07
N LYS A 405 3.14 47.96 1.69
CA LYS A 405 4.49 48.52 1.48
C LYS A 405 5.29 47.89 0.33
N TRP A 406 4.75 46.89 -0.36
CA TRP A 406 5.50 46.10 -1.36
C TRP A 406 4.93 46.08 -2.78
N THR A 407 4.09 47.06 -3.15
CA THR A 407 3.37 47.06 -4.46
C THR A 407 4.01 47.88 -5.58
N GLY A 408 5.16 48.52 -5.38
CA GLY A 408 5.74 49.42 -6.40
C GLY A 408 6.73 48.79 -7.38
N GLN A 409 7.63 47.91 -6.91
CA GLN A 409 8.79 47.47 -7.71
C GLN A 409 8.81 45.98 -8.06
N THR A 410 7.99 45.16 -7.41
CA THR A 410 7.99 43.70 -7.61
C THR A 410 7.01 43.26 -8.70
N VAL A 411 5.91 43.99 -8.90
CA VAL A 411 4.90 43.71 -9.95
C VAL A 411 5.47 43.98 -11.35
N SER A 412 6.25 45.06 -11.52
CA SER A 412 6.93 45.36 -12.79
C SER A 412 7.99 44.30 -13.16
N LYS A 413 8.67 43.70 -12.17
CA LYS A 413 9.62 42.60 -12.42
C LYS A 413 8.93 41.28 -12.75
N LEU A 414 7.71 41.05 -12.25
CA LEU A 414 6.92 39.86 -12.56
C LEU A 414 6.27 39.96 -13.96
N GLU A 415 5.79 41.12 -14.38
CA GLU A 415 5.33 41.34 -15.77
C GLU A 415 6.49 41.28 -16.78
N HIS A 416 7.69 41.71 -16.38
CA HIS A 416 8.89 41.54 -17.18
C HIS A 416 9.35 40.07 -17.27
N LEU A 417 9.08 39.26 -16.25
CA LEU A 417 9.35 37.81 -16.29
C LEU A 417 8.29 37.04 -17.08
N GLN A 418 7.02 37.44 -16.99
CA GLN A 418 5.93 36.86 -17.78
C GLN A 418 6.11 37.15 -19.28
N SER A 419 6.51 38.38 -19.63
CA SER A 419 6.85 38.74 -21.00
C SER A 419 8.14 38.07 -21.50
N ILE A 420 9.14 37.80 -20.63
CA ILE A 420 10.32 36.98 -20.98
C ILE A 420 9.95 35.51 -21.18
N ILE A 421 9.01 34.97 -20.39
CA ILE A 421 8.50 33.60 -20.54
C ILE A 421 7.65 33.48 -21.82
N ASP A 422 6.84 34.49 -22.15
CA ASP A 422 6.07 34.54 -23.39
C ASP A 422 6.94 34.82 -24.62
N LEU A 423 8.03 35.59 -24.49
CA LEU A 423 9.06 35.76 -25.53
C LEU A 423 9.90 34.48 -25.70
N ARG A 424 10.15 33.71 -24.63
CA ARG A 424 10.78 32.38 -24.72
C ARG A 424 9.83 31.34 -25.31
N ARG A 425 8.53 31.38 -25.02
CA ARG A 425 7.51 30.56 -25.69
C ARG A 425 7.42 30.91 -27.18
N ARG A 426 7.43 32.20 -27.56
CA ARG A 426 7.43 32.64 -28.96
C ARG A 426 8.73 32.33 -29.71
N LYS A 427 9.91 32.41 -29.06
CA LYS A 427 11.19 32.00 -29.68
C LYS A 427 11.35 30.48 -29.75
N SER A 428 10.83 29.71 -28.78
CA SER A 428 10.83 28.25 -28.85
C SER A 428 9.82 27.71 -29.87
N TYR A 429 8.79 28.48 -30.22
CA TYR A 429 7.85 28.19 -31.31
C TYR A 429 8.41 28.58 -32.69
N ASN A 430 9.27 29.61 -32.76
CA ASN A 430 9.87 30.08 -34.02
C ASN A 430 11.27 29.50 -34.33
N HIS A 431 11.94 28.84 -33.38
CA HIS A 431 13.30 28.30 -33.59
C HIS A 431 13.35 26.81 -33.95
N THR A 432 12.22 26.10 -33.99
CA THR A 432 12.14 24.74 -34.55
C THR A 432 11.67 24.71 -36.01
N ASN A 433 11.40 25.86 -36.63
CA ASN A 433 10.96 25.95 -38.03
C ASN A 433 12.01 26.49 -39.01
N SER A 434 13.29 26.46 -38.63
CA SER A 434 14.40 26.74 -39.54
C SER A 434 15.53 25.76 -39.24
N LYS A 435 15.84 24.92 -40.22
CA LYS A 435 16.82 23.79 -40.18
C LYS A 435 16.25 22.45 -39.71
N ASN A 436 15.25 21.95 -40.44
CA ASN A 436 15.30 20.61 -41.02
C ASN A 436 14.30 20.58 -42.17
N GLY A 437 14.69 20.01 -43.30
CA GLY A 437 13.95 20.08 -44.55
C GLY A 437 12.49 19.69 -44.37
N ARG A 438 11.58 20.65 -44.60
CA ARG A 438 10.17 20.37 -44.84
C ARG A 438 10.08 19.42 -46.03
N LYS A 439 9.77 18.15 -45.77
CA LYS A 439 8.85 17.45 -46.66
C LYS A 439 7.50 18.19 -46.54
N PRO A 440 6.80 18.44 -47.66
CA PRO A 440 5.57 19.21 -47.62
C PRO A 440 4.55 18.51 -46.71
N ASP A 441 3.74 19.31 -46.01
CA ASP A 441 2.57 18.83 -45.27
C ASP A 441 1.80 17.86 -46.16
N ASN A 442 1.78 16.58 -45.77
CA ASN A 442 0.78 15.67 -46.27
C ASN A 442 -0.55 16.20 -45.71
N GLN A 443 -1.34 16.85 -46.57
CA GLN A 443 -2.70 17.31 -46.28
C GLN A 443 -3.69 16.15 -45.94
N ASN A 444 -3.17 14.96 -45.66
CA ASN A 444 -3.88 13.71 -45.38
C ASN A 444 -3.40 13.03 -44.06
N ASP A 445 -2.80 13.74 -43.10
CA ASP A 445 -2.50 13.14 -41.79
C ASP A 445 -3.78 13.03 -40.95
N SER A 446 -4.41 11.86 -41.04
CA SER A 446 -5.65 11.53 -40.35
C SER A 446 -5.46 11.60 -38.83
N ARG A 447 -6.37 12.30 -38.14
CA ARG A 447 -6.47 12.22 -36.69
C ARG A 447 -6.97 10.84 -36.28
N ILE A 448 -6.48 10.38 -35.14
CA ILE A 448 -6.88 9.14 -34.50
C ILE A 448 -7.43 9.49 -33.12
N VAL A 449 -8.63 8.98 -32.84
CA VAL A 449 -9.27 9.06 -31.53
C VAL A 449 -8.92 7.79 -30.76
N ILE A 450 -8.42 7.95 -29.54
CA ILE A 450 -8.12 6.87 -28.61
C ILE A 450 -8.95 7.10 -27.35
N ASN A 451 -9.87 6.21 -27.08
CA ASN A 451 -10.74 6.24 -25.92
C ASN A 451 -10.18 5.31 -24.83
N ILE A 452 -9.79 5.88 -23.69
CA ILE A 452 -9.28 5.15 -22.53
C ILE A 452 -10.37 5.12 -21.46
N SER A 453 -11.07 4.00 -21.34
CA SER A 453 -12.20 3.80 -20.41
C SER A 453 -13.16 4.99 -20.38
N GLY A 454 -13.51 5.60 -21.52
CA GLY A 454 -14.41 6.75 -21.62
C GLY A 454 -13.71 8.11 -21.79
N LEU A 455 -12.43 8.24 -21.47
CA LEU A 455 -11.66 9.47 -21.69
C LEU A 455 -11.05 9.48 -23.09
N ARG A 456 -11.52 10.39 -23.95
CA ARG A 456 -11.06 10.50 -25.34
C ARG A 456 -9.80 11.36 -25.46
N PHE A 457 -8.81 10.79 -26.12
CA PHE A 457 -7.58 11.46 -26.53
C PHE A 457 -7.53 11.52 -28.05
N GLU A 458 -7.10 12.66 -28.59
CA GLU A 458 -6.88 12.82 -30.02
C GLU A 458 -5.40 13.03 -30.31
N THR A 459 -4.91 12.37 -31.36
CA THR A 459 -3.56 12.60 -31.86
C THR A 459 -3.49 12.36 -33.36
N PHE A 460 -2.38 12.74 -33.98
CA PHE A 460 -2.14 12.46 -35.39
C PHE A 460 -1.60 11.04 -35.57
N LYS A 461 -1.99 10.40 -36.68
CA LYS A 461 -1.46 9.09 -37.06
C LYS A 461 0.07 9.09 -37.13
N SER A 462 0.65 10.15 -37.69
CA SER A 462 2.12 10.33 -37.72
C SER A 462 2.78 10.37 -36.34
N THR A 463 2.09 10.85 -35.29
CA THR A 463 2.63 10.90 -33.92
C THR A 463 2.82 9.49 -33.35
N LEU A 464 1.86 8.60 -33.57
CA LEU A 464 1.94 7.20 -33.11
C LEU A 464 2.99 6.42 -33.90
N GLU A 465 3.08 6.67 -35.21
CA GLU A 465 4.01 5.99 -36.11
C GLU A 465 5.49 6.32 -35.87
N ARG A 466 5.80 7.32 -35.02
CA ARG A 466 7.17 7.57 -34.54
C ARG A 466 7.73 6.40 -33.72
N HIS A 467 6.87 5.61 -33.12
CA HIS A 467 7.25 4.46 -32.29
C HIS A 467 6.55 3.19 -32.80
N PRO A 468 6.92 2.67 -33.99
CA PRO A 468 6.17 1.61 -34.67
C PRO A 468 6.20 0.25 -33.97
N ASN A 469 7.12 0.06 -33.01
CA ASN A 469 7.27 -1.20 -32.27
C ASN A 469 6.31 -1.32 -31.08
N THR A 470 5.68 -0.23 -30.68
CA THR A 470 4.76 -0.21 -29.53
C THR A 470 3.35 -0.64 -29.94
N LEU A 471 2.48 -0.93 -28.96
CA LEU A 471 1.13 -1.41 -29.23
C LEU A 471 0.31 -0.46 -30.11
N ILE A 472 0.29 0.83 -29.77
CA ILE A 472 -0.51 1.85 -30.49
C ILE A 472 0.25 2.45 -31.67
N GLY A 473 1.58 2.34 -31.70
CA GLY A 473 2.36 2.75 -32.86
C GLY A 473 2.22 1.77 -34.03
N ASN A 474 2.07 0.48 -33.73
CA ASN A 474 1.88 -0.56 -34.74
C ASN A 474 0.44 -0.62 -35.25
N VAL A 475 0.25 -0.41 -36.56
CA VAL A 475 -1.06 -0.39 -37.22
C VAL A 475 -1.81 -1.73 -37.06
N GLN A 476 -1.11 -2.85 -37.13
CA GLN A 476 -1.73 -4.19 -37.05
C GLN A 476 -2.17 -4.50 -35.62
N ARG A 477 -1.33 -4.16 -34.63
CA ARG A 477 -1.63 -4.43 -33.21
C ARG A 477 -2.77 -3.55 -32.70
N ARG A 478 -2.77 -2.26 -33.05
CA ARG A 478 -3.84 -1.36 -32.62
C ARG A 478 -5.17 -1.65 -33.29
N ALA A 479 -5.19 -2.20 -34.51
CA ALA A 479 -6.43 -2.53 -35.23
C ALA A 479 -7.36 -3.48 -34.44
N TYR A 480 -6.80 -4.31 -33.55
CA TYR A 480 -7.59 -5.17 -32.66
C TYR A 480 -8.51 -4.37 -31.72
N PHE A 481 -8.11 -3.15 -31.35
CA PHE A 481 -8.82 -2.28 -30.42
C PHE A 481 -9.71 -1.26 -31.12
N TYR A 482 -9.87 -1.34 -32.44
CA TYR A 482 -10.62 -0.36 -33.22
C TYR A 482 -12.12 -0.65 -33.18
N ASP A 483 -12.89 0.29 -32.64
CA ASP A 483 -14.33 0.30 -32.68
C ASP A 483 -14.84 1.00 -33.95
N LYS A 484 -15.40 0.22 -34.86
CA LYS A 484 -15.96 0.70 -36.14
C LYS A 484 -17.20 1.57 -35.96
N ILE A 485 -17.95 1.42 -34.87
CA ILE A 485 -19.21 2.14 -34.65
C ILE A 485 -18.91 3.59 -34.27
N HIS A 486 -17.91 3.79 -33.41
CA HIS A 486 -17.55 5.10 -32.86
C HIS A 486 -16.32 5.72 -33.55
N ASP A 487 -15.71 5.03 -34.51
CA ASP A 487 -14.49 5.44 -35.23
C ASP A 487 -13.34 5.82 -34.28
N GLU A 488 -13.12 4.99 -33.26
CA GLU A 488 -12.11 5.22 -32.22
C GLU A 488 -11.42 3.93 -31.80
N TYR A 489 -10.23 4.03 -31.19
CA TYR A 489 -9.57 2.89 -30.56
C TYR A 489 -9.90 2.85 -29.08
N PHE A 490 -10.54 1.79 -28.61
CA PHE A 490 -10.99 1.68 -27.23
C PHE A 490 -10.05 0.79 -26.39
N PHE A 491 -9.60 1.31 -25.25
CA PHE A 491 -8.82 0.59 -24.27
C PHE A 491 -9.46 0.73 -22.89
N ASP A 492 -9.82 -0.38 -22.26
CA ASP A 492 -10.31 -0.36 -20.88
C ASP A 492 -9.13 -0.39 -19.89
N ARG A 493 -8.51 0.78 -19.66
CA ARG A 493 -7.22 0.93 -18.96
C ARG A 493 -7.16 2.22 -18.11
N HIS A 494 -6.07 2.38 -17.34
CA HIS A 494 -5.95 3.47 -16.38
C HIS A 494 -5.82 4.86 -17.04
N ARG A 495 -6.89 5.67 -16.96
CA ARG A 495 -7.05 6.98 -17.63
C ARG A 495 -5.87 7.94 -17.40
N LEU A 496 -5.45 8.13 -16.15
CA LEU A 496 -4.43 9.10 -15.78
C LEU A 496 -3.03 8.71 -16.30
N CYS A 497 -2.76 7.42 -16.51
CA CYS A 497 -1.47 6.97 -17.03
C CYS A 497 -1.32 7.33 -18.50
N PHE A 498 -2.44 7.33 -19.23
CA PHE A 498 -2.42 7.47 -20.67
C PHE A 498 -1.98 8.86 -21.13
N GLU A 499 -2.20 9.91 -20.35
CA GLU A 499 -1.68 11.25 -20.66
C GLU A 499 -0.16 11.23 -20.82
N SER A 500 0.55 10.60 -19.87
CA SER A 500 1.99 10.42 -19.93
C SER A 500 2.45 9.50 -21.06
N ILE A 501 1.67 8.46 -21.37
CA ILE A 501 1.96 7.52 -22.47
C ILE A 501 1.81 8.23 -23.81
N LEU A 502 0.75 9.01 -24.00
CA LEU A 502 0.54 9.80 -25.21
C LEU A 502 1.63 10.88 -25.35
N TYR A 503 2.00 11.52 -24.24
CA TYR A 503 3.10 12.49 -24.22
C TYR A 503 4.44 11.85 -24.63
N PHE A 504 4.66 10.55 -24.34
CA PHE A 504 5.82 9.82 -24.84
C PHE A 504 5.83 9.74 -26.37
N TYR A 505 4.71 9.46 -27.05
CA TYR A 505 4.66 9.51 -28.52
C TYR A 505 4.87 10.92 -29.08
N GLN A 506 4.42 11.94 -28.35
CA GLN A 506 4.55 13.34 -28.76
C GLN A 506 5.97 13.88 -28.61
N SER A 507 6.68 13.51 -27.54
CA SER A 507 7.92 14.15 -27.10
C SER A 507 9.13 13.20 -26.98
N GLY A 508 8.91 11.89 -27.00
CA GLY A 508 9.90 10.86 -26.67
C GLY A 508 10.27 10.81 -25.19
N ARG A 509 9.56 11.52 -24.30
CA ARG A 509 9.82 11.54 -22.86
C ARG A 509 8.66 10.93 -22.09
N LEU A 510 9.00 10.11 -21.09
CA LEU A 510 8.04 9.44 -20.23
C LEU A 510 8.24 9.88 -18.79
N ARG A 511 7.17 10.32 -18.13
CA ARG A 511 7.16 10.67 -16.71
C ARG A 511 5.89 10.15 -16.07
N ARG A 512 6.00 9.60 -14.87
CA ARG A 512 4.85 9.16 -14.10
C ARG A 512 4.03 10.37 -13.61
N PRO A 513 2.69 10.33 -13.70
CA PRO A 513 1.85 11.32 -13.05
C PRO A 513 1.95 11.21 -11.51
N ASP A 514 2.00 12.34 -10.80
CA ASP A 514 2.21 12.35 -9.34
C ASP A 514 1.12 11.57 -8.56
N ASN A 515 -0.10 11.53 -9.10
CA ASN A 515 -1.27 10.89 -8.49
C ASN A 515 -1.42 9.39 -8.83
N VAL A 516 -0.46 8.80 -9.53
CA VAL A 516 -0.51 7.41 -10.00
C VAL A 516 0.59 6.61 -9.32
N ALA A 517 0.25 5.44 -8.77
CA ALA A 517 1.22 4.56 -8.15
C ALA A 517 2.24 3.99 -9.17
N LEU A 518 3.46 3.70 -8.73
CA LEU A 518 4.56 3.35 -9.63
C LEU A 518 4.31 2.02 -10.35
N ASP A 519 3.84 1.01 -9.62
CA ASP A 519 3.38 -0.28 -10.10
C ASP A 519 2.32 -0.13 -11.21
N THR A 520 1.23 0.61 -10.94
CA THR A 520 0.18 0.87 -11.93
C THR A 520 0.76 1.52 -13.18
N PHE A 521 1.69 2.46 -13.03
CA PHE A 521 2.31 3.10 -14.19
C PHE A 521 3.24 2.16 -14.98
N LEU A 522 4.00 1.30 -14.29
CA LEU A 522 4.87 0.29 -14.93
C LEU A 522 4.04 -0.77 -15.68
N GLU A 523 2.91 -1.19 -15.14
CA GLU A 523 1.96 -2.09 -15.81
C GLU A 523 1.44 -1.47 -17.12
N GLU A 524 1.07 -0.19 -17.10
CA GLU A 524 0.61 0.51 -18.30
C GLU A 524 1.71 0.66 -19.35
N ILE A 525 2.95 0.98 -18.93
CA ILE A 525 4.11 1.03 -19.84
C ILE A 525 4.34 -0.34 -20.50
N THR A 526 4.17 -1.41 -19.74
CA THR A 526 4.32 -2.80 -20.21
C THR A 526 3.19 -3.18 -21.16
N PHE A 527 1.94 -2.83 -20.82
CA PHE A 527 0.76 -3.09 -21.65
C PHE A 527 0.85 -2.39 -23.01
N PHE A 528 1.16 -1.10 -23.02
CA PHE A 528 1.33 -0.34 -24.27
C PHE A 528 2.64 -0.65 -25.00
N ASP A 529 3.46 -1.52 -24.43
CA ASP A 529 4.70 -2.04 -24.99
C ASP A 529 5.64 -0.92 -25.45
N LEU A 530 5.89 0.05 -24.56
CA LEU A 530 6.76 1.20 -24.86
C LEU A 530 8.25 0.82 -24.96
N GLY A 531 8.58 -0.43 -24.66
CA GLY A 531 9.92 -1.00 -24.74
C GLY A 531 10.76 -0.85 -23.47
N VAL A 532 11.84 -1.64 -23.42
CA VAL A 532 12.72 -1.75 -22.24
C VAL A 532 13.43 -0.43 -21.91
N ASP A 533 13.71 0.40 -22.92
CA ASP A 533 14.39 1.68 -22.70
C ASP A 533 13.49 2.71 -21.99
N ALA A 534 12.18 2.69 -22.27
CA ALA A 534 11.19 3.51 -21.58
C ALA A 534 11.02 3.07 -20.11
N LEU A 535 10.98 1.75 -19.87
CA LEU A 535 10.99 1.18 -18.52
C LEU A 535 12.27 1.56 -17.74
N ARG A 536 13.45 1.49 -18.38
CA ARG A 536 14.71 1.92 -17.75
C ARG A 536 14.72 3.41 -17.44
N GLN A 537 14.17 4.24 -18.32
CA GLN A 537 14.07 5.68 -18.09
C GLN A 537 13.23 5.99 -16.85
N VAL A 538 12.04 5.39 -16.72
CA VAL A 538 11.16 5.61 -15.56
C VAL A 538 11.78 5.07 -14.27
N ARG A 539 12.38 3.87 -14.30
CA ARG A 539 13.09 3.31 -13.14
C ARG A 539 14.23 4.21 -12.67
N LYS A 540 14.98 4.80 -13.60
CA LYS A 540 16.07 5.75 -13.32
C LYS A 540 15.55 7.06 -12.74
N ASP A 541 14.48 7.62 -13.29
CA ASP A 541 13.87 8.86 -12.81
C ASP A 541 13.24 8.70 -11.41
N GLU A 542 12.73 7.51 -11.08
CA GLU A 542 12.13 7.17 -9.77
C GLU A 542 13.17 6.71 -8.72
N ASN A 543 14.46 6.75 -9.04
CA ASN A 543 15.55 6.23 -8.20
C ASN A 543 15.32 4.78 -7.73
N VAL A 544 14.65 3.97 -8.55
CA VAL A 544 14.58 2.52 -8.34
C VAL A 544 15.91 1.97 -8.79
N GLU A 545 16.79 1.65 -7.83
CA GLU A 545 18.06 0.97 -8.14
C GLU A 545 17.76 -0.28 -8.96
N GLU A 546 18.24 -0.33 -10.22
CA GLU A 546 18.23 -1.57 -10.98
C GLU A 546 18.89 -2.64 -10.12
N ALA A 547 18.24 -3.80 -9.97
CA ALA A 547 18.80 -4.93 -9.25
C ALA A 547 20.22 -5.15 -9.76
N GLN A 548 21.20 -4.86 -8.90
CA GLN A 548 22.61 -4.79 -9.27
C GLN A 548 22.96 -6.12 -9.95
N LYS A 549 23.26 -6.09 -11.26
CA LYS A 549 23.54 -7.31 -12.03
C LYS A 549 24.63 -8.10 -11.33
N VAL A 550 24.26 -9.23 -10.74
CA VAL A 550 25.17 -10.09 -9.97
C VAL A 550 26.16 -10.70 -10.97
N THR A 551 27.35 -10.12 -11.06
CA THR A 551 28.42 -10.66 -11.91
C THR A 551 29.02 -11.88 -11.25
N LEU A 552 28.74 -13.06 -11.80
CA LEU A 552 29.29 -14.33 -11.33
C LEU A 552 30.51 -14.73 -12.17
N PRO A 553 31.55 -15.32 -11.56
CA PRO A 553 32.68 -15.84 -12.31
C PRO A 553 32.23 -16.99 -13.23
N GLN A 554 32.91 -17.14 -14.37
CA GLN A 554 32.54 -18.14 -15.39
C GLN A 554 32.78 -19.58 -14.92
N ASN A 555 33.86 -19.82 -14.15
CA ASN A 555 34.17 -21.14 -13.62
C ASN A 555 33.16 -21.53 -12.51
N GLN A 556 32.56 -22.72 -12.62
CA GLN A 556 31.57 -23.24 -11.68
C GLN A 556 32.10 -23.35 -10.24
N PHE A 557 33.36 -23.77 -10.06
CA PHE A 557 33.96 -23.87 -8.72
C PHE A 557 34.17 -22.48 -8.10
N CYS A 558 34.78 -21.56 -8.84
CA CYS A 558 34.95 -20.17 -8.41
C CYS A 558 33.59 -19.51 -8.13
N ARG A 559 32.56 -19.82 -8.93
CA ARG A 559 31.20 -19.31 -8.73
C ARG A 559 30.60 -19.79 -7.43
N HIS A 560 30.77 -21.07 -7.11
CA HIS A 560 30.26 -21.63 -5.86
C HIS A 560 30.99 -21.04 -4.64
N VAL A 561 32.32 -20.92 -4.70
CA VAL A 561 33.14 -20.32 -3.62
C VAL A 561 32.80 -18.84 -3.44
N TRP A 562 32.79 -18.06 -4.52
CA TRP A 562 32.44 -16.64 -4.51
C TRP A 562 31.03 -16.41 -3.98
N ALA A 563 30.06 -17.20 -4.43
CA ALA A 563 28.68 -17.06 -4.00
C ALA A 563 28.48 -17.38 -2.51
N ASN A 564 29.16 -18.40 -1.99
CA ASN A 564 29.09 -18.73 -0.56
C ASN A 564 29.76 -17.68 0.35
N LEU A 565 30.79 -16.97 -0.13
CA LEU A 565 31.53 -15.98 0.65
C LEU A 565 30.92 -14.57 0.56
N GLU A 566 30.49 -14.14 -0.63
CA GLU A 566 30.00 -12.78 -0.89
C GLU A 566 28.48 -12.63 -0.64
N TYR A 567 27.69 -13.68 -0.86
CA TYR A 567 26.23 -13.64 -0.78
C TYR A 567 25.69 -14.55 0.34
N PRO A 568 25.38 -14.02 1.54
CA PRO A 568 24.89 -14.82 2.66
C PRO A 568 23.59 -15.57 2.34
N GLN A 569 22.77 -15.07 1.41
CA GLN A 569 21.49 -15.65 1.05
C GLN A 569 21.60 -16.82 0.07
N TYR A 570 22.79 -17.12 -0.45
CA TYR A 570 23.00 -18.13 -1.50
C TYR A 570 22.75 -19.57 -1.02
N SER A 571 23.21 -19.93 0.17
CA SER A 571 23.05 -21.29 0.73
C SER A 571 23.03 -21.26 2.27
N MET A 572 22.58 -22.35 2.91
CA MET A 572 22.71 -22.46 4.38
C MET A 572 24.16 -22.43 4.83
N THR A 573 25.07 -23.03 4.05
CA THR A 573 26.51 -22.97 4.30
C THR A 573 27.03 -21.53 4.23
N ALA A 574 26.58 -20.74 3.24
CA ALA A 574 26.92 -19.32 3.11
C ALA A 574 26.47 -18.51 4.33
N LYS A 575 25.27 -18.79 4.88
CA LYS A 575 24.78 -18.17 6.12
C LYS A 575 25.68 -18.53 7.30
N MET A 576 26.02 -19.80 7.46
CA MET A 576 26.83 -20.27 8.59
C MET A 576 28.25 -19.69 8.56
N ILE A 577 28.92 -19.66 7.40
CA ILE A 577 30.25 -19.06 7.23
C ILE A 577 30.23 -17.57 7.60
N ASN A 578 29.19 -16.86 7.17
CA ASN A 578 29.03 -15.44 7.45
C ASN A 578 28.74 -15.14 8.92
N ILE A 579 27.82 -15.88 9.55
CA ILE A 579 27.54 -15.78 11.00
C ILE A 579 28.82 -16.05 11.80
N PHE A 580 29.57 -17.08 11.42
CA PHE A 580 30.83 -17.41 12.06
C PHE A 580 31.88 -16.29 11.91
N SER A 581 32.00 -15.70 10.71
CA SER A 581 32.86 -14.55 10.45
C SER A 581 32.50 -13.35 11.36
N VAL A 582 31.21 -13.04 11.52
CA VAL A 582 30.75 -11.98 12.45
C VAL A 582 31.09 -12.28 13.90
N ILE A 583 30.90 -13.52 14.36
CA ILE A 583 31.26 -13.93 15.72
C ILE A 583 32.77 -13.74 15.97
N LEU A 584 33.62 -14.11 15.01
CA LEU A 584 35.07 -13.90 15.12
C LEU A 584 35.45 -12.41 15.14
N ILE A 585 34.78 -11.56 14.37
CA ILE A 585 34.98 -10.10 14.43
C ILE A 585 34.65 -9.59 15.84
N LEU A 586 33.49 -9.96 16.39
CA LEU A 586 33.06 -9.54 17.74
C LEU A 586 34.02 -10.05 18.81
N LEU A 587 34.39 -11.33 18.77
CA LEU A 587 35.32 -11.94 19.71
C LEU A 587 36.68 -11.26 19.68
N SER A 588 37.16 -10.88 18.49
CA SER A 588 38.38 -10.09 18.34
C SER A 588 38.21 -8.69 18.95
N ALA A 589 37.10 -7.98 18.68
CA ALA A 589 36.86 -6.66 19.24
C ALA A 589 36.80 -6.68 20.78
N PHE A 590 36.13 -7.67 21.37
CA PHE A 590 36.12 -7.89 22.82
C PHE A 590 37.51 -8.21 23.36
N GLY A 591 38.29 -9.03 22.66
CA GLY A 591 39.68 -9.31 23.04
C GLY A 591 40.55 -8.05 23.11
N LEU A 592 40.38 -7.12 22.16
CA LEU A 592 41.07 -5.83 22.18
C LEU A 592 40.65 -4.97 23.38
N ALA A 593 39.34 -4.88 23.64
CA ALA A 593 38.83 -4.17 24.81
C ALA A 593 39.40 -4.77 26.11
N PHE A 594 39.46 -6.10 26.21
CA PHE A 594 39.98 -6.80 27.39
C PHE A 594 41.49 -6.61 27.60
N GLU A 595 42.26 -6.49 26.52
CA GLU A 595 43.68 -6.12 26.58
C GLU A 595 43.92 -4.72 27.14
N THR A 596 42.95 -3.80 27.02
CA THR A 596 43.08 -2.42 27.52
C THR A 596 42.78 -2.25 29.02
N VAL A 597 42.23 -3.27 29.69
CA VAL A 597 41.85 -3.19 31.11
C VAL A 597 43.11 -3.11 32.00
N PRO A 598 43.24 -2.07 32.85
CA PRO A 598 44.36 -1.92 33.76
C PRO A 598 44.33 -3.03 34.83
N GLY A 599 45.17 -4.05 34.59
CA GLY A 599 45.24 -5.30 35.34
C GLY A 599 45.97 -6.36 34.52
N ASN A 600 45.72 -6.40 33.21
CA ASN A 600 46.44 -7.23 32.25
C ASN A 600 47.71 -6.55 31.69
N ILE A 601 47.73 -5.22 31.66
CA ILE A 601 48.90 -4.40 31.29
C ILE A 601 49.89 -4.28 32.47
N GLY A 602 49.40 -4.42 33.71
CA GLY A 602 50.13 -4.16 34.95
C GLY A 602 51.10 -5.26 35.40
N ALA A 603 51.09 -6.44 34.78
CA ALA A 603 52.08 -7.49 35.08
C ALA A 603 53.49 -7.10 34.61
N ASP A 604 53.61 -6.21 33.61
CA ASP A 604 54.91 -5.72 33.11
C ASP A 604 55.38 -4.41 33.78
N TYR A 605 54.51 -3.65 34.46
CA TYR A 605 54.90 -2.36 35.07
C TYR A 605 55.56 -2.51 36.46
N ASN A 606 55.17 -3.52 37.25
CA ASN A 606 55.74 -3.71 38.60
C ASN A 606 57.16 -4.32 38.62
N ARG A 607 57.73 -4.71 37.48
CA ARG A 607 59.11 -5.24 37.40
C ARG A 607 60.16 -4.17 37.06
N SER A 608 59.75 -2.95 36.70
CA SER A 608 60.64 -1.82 36.36
C SER A 608 60.86 -0.83 37.52
N LYS A 609 60.58 -1.21 38.76
CA LYS A 609 61.27 -0.64 39.93
C LYS A 609 62.53 -1.46 40.22
N ILE A 610 63.44 -1.54 39.25
CA ILE A 610 64.84 -1.81 39.57
C ILE A 610 65.39 -0.48 40.06
N ASN A 611 65.71 -0.42 41.35
CA ASN A 611 66.40 0.69 41.96
C ASN A 611 67.67 0.98 41.17
N ILE A 612 67.81 2.19 40.63
CA ILE A 612 69.01 2.71 39.95
C ILE A 612 70.23 2.79 40.92
N GLY A 613 70.08 2.36 42.19
CA GLY A 613 71.15 2.31 43.18
C GLY A 613 71.91 0.98 43.30
N SER A 614 71.53 -0.10 42.60
CA SER A 614 72.15 -1.43 42.80
C SER A 614 73.00 -1.93 41.61
N LEU A 615 73.53 -1.03 40.79
CA LEU A 615 74.42 -1.39 39.67
C LEU A 615 75.87 -1.68 40.10
N LEU A 616 76.16 -1.64 41.40
CA LEU A 616 77.40 -2.14 41.97
C LEU A 616 77.04 -3.05 43.14
N VAL A 617 77.26 -4.35 42.95
CA VAL A 617 77.42 -5.45 43.94
C VAL A 617 76.55 -6.67 43.59
N ASP A 618 77.29 -7.77 43.40
CA ASP A 618 76.94 -9.17 43.42
C ASP A 618 76.18 -9.83 42.26
N SER A 619 77.03 -10.29 41.33
CA SER A 619 77.06 -11.66 40.84
C SER A 619 76.61 -12.71 41.88
N SER A 620 75.37 -13.18 41.79
CA SER A 620 75.03 -14.56 42.10
C SER A 620 73.73 -15.02 41.40
N ASN A 621 73.89 -15.98 40.50
CA ASN A 621 72.92 -16.95 39.99
C ASN A 621 71.43 -16.76 40.37
N LYS A 622 70.75 -15.84 39.69
CA LYS A 622 69.34 -15.99 39.36
C LYS A 622 69.16 -15.76 37.87
N THR A 623 69.18 -16.85 37.12
CA THR A 623 68.73 -16.90 35.73
C THR A 623 67.28 -16.43 35.69
N CYS A 624 67.07 -15.16 35.40
CA CYS A 624 65.80 -14.66 34.91
C CYS A 624 65.61 -15.27 33.53
N GLY A 625 64.77 -16.30 33.42
CA GLY A 625 64.36 -16.81 32.13
C GLY A 625 63.81 -15.67 31.27
N PRO A 626 64.07 -15.66 29.95
CA PRO A 626 63.48 -14.68 29.05
C PRO A 626 61.96 -14.76 29.21
N CYS A 627 61.31 -13.61 29.45
CA CYS A 627 59.86 -13.50 29.42
C CYS A 627 59.40 -13.76 28.00
N PHE A 628 59.25 -15.04 27.63
CA PHE A 628 58.51 -15.41 26.44
C PHE A 628 57.11 -14.80 26.57
N PRO A 629 56.60 -14.10 25.55
CA PRO A 629 55.18 -13.80 25.54
C PRO A 629 54.44 -15.14 25.51
N ASN A 630 53.61 -15.40 26.53
CA ASN A 630 52.90 -16.67 26.63
C ASN A 630 51.95 -16.84 25.44
N PHE A 631 52.37 -17.63 24.45
CA PHE A 631 51.51 -18.26 23.44
C PHE A 631 50.34 -19.04 24.07
N GLN A 632 50.38 -19.30 25.38
CA GLN A 632 49.32 -19.89 26.19
C GLN A 632 48.20 -18.93 26.62
N SER A 633 48.30 -17.62 26.35
CA SER A 633 47.18 -16.72 26.67
C SER A 633 46.00 -16.97 25.72
N PRO A 634 44.78 -17.23 26.23
CA PRO A 634 43.62 -17.51 25.39
C PRO A 634 43.33 -16.42 24.35
N LEU A 635 43.63 -15.16 24.67
CA LEU A 635 43.46 -14.01 23.78
C LEU A 635 44.41 -14.04 22.58
N CYS A 636 45.65 -14.47 22.76
CA CYS A 636 46.62 -14.61 21.67
C CYS A 636 46.21 -15.74 20.71
N ILE A 637 45.72 -16.86 21.25
CA ILE A 637 45.21 -17.99 20.45
C ILE A 637 44.00 -17.55 19.62
N ILE A 638 43.05 -16.86 20.24
CA ILE A 638 41.87 -16.31 19.55
C ILE A 638 42.30 -15.36 18.42
N GLN A 639 43.28 -14.48 18.66
CA GLN A 639 43.79 -13.56 17.64
C GLN A 639 44.42 -14.31 16.47
N LEU A 640 45.24 -15.34 16.73
CA LEU A 640 45.87 -16.13 15.68
C LEU A 640 44.83 -16.88 14.83
N ILE A 641 43.80 -17.44 15.46
CA ILE A 641 42.67 -18.09 14.77
C ILE A 641 41.93 -17.08 13.88
N CYS A 642 41.63 -15.88 14.40
CA CYS A 642 40.95 -14.84 13.62
C CYS A 642 41.78 -14.38 12.41
N ILE A 643 43.08 -14.16 12.59
CA ILE A 643 43.98 -13.77 11.48
C ILE A 643 44.00 -14.88 10.43
N GLY A 644 44.20 -16.14 10.83
CA GLY A 644 44.21 -17.27 9.91
C GLY A 644 42.91 -17.40 9.11
N PHE A 645 41.76 -17.30 9.79
CA PHE A 645 40.46 -17.35 9.15
C PHE A 645 40.27 -16.22 8.13
N PHE A 646 40.54 -14.96 8.50
CA PHE A 646 40.36 -13.84 7.57
C PHE A 646 41.34 -13.84 6.42
N THR A 647 42.56 -14.36 6.60
CA THR A 647 43.50 -14.56 5.51
C THR A 647 42.96 -15.56 4.49
N VAL A 648 42.47 -16.71 4.95
CA VAL A 648 41.85 -17.71 4.06
C VAL A 648 40.64 -17.13 3.36
N GLU A 649 39.76 -16.43 4.09
CA GLU A 649 38.56 -15.82 3.55
C GLU A 649 38.87 -14.77 2.46
N PHE A 650 39.89 -13.93 2.69
CA PHE A 650 40.31 -12.91 1.73
C PHE A 650 40.98 -13.52 0.50
N VAL A 651 41.85 -14.51 0.68
CA VAL A 651 42.52 -15.21 -0.42
C VAL A 651 41.50 -15.97 -1.29
N LEU A 652 40.55 -16.67 -0.67
CA LEU A 652 39.49 -17.36 -1.42
C LEU A 652 38.63 -16.39 -2.22
N ARG A 653 38.29 -15.21 -1.67
CA ARG A 653 37.59 -14.17 -2.44
C ARG A 653 38.44 -13.59 -3.55
N LEU A 654 39.73 -13.34 -3.32
CA LEU A 654 40.64 -12.84 -4.34
C LEU A 654 40.77 -13.80 -5.53
N ILE A 655 40.89 -15.10 -5.28
CA ILE A 655 41.03 -16.13 -6.31
C ILE A 655 39.70 -16.41 -7.04
N SER A 656 38.57 -16.33 -6.33
CA SER A 656 37.25 -16.64 -6.90
C SER A 656 36.53 -15.45 -7.53
N CYS A 657 37.10 -14.24 -7.44
CA CYS A 657 36.43 -13.03 -7.94
C CYS A 657 36.23 -13.04 -9.47
N PRO A 658 35.14 -12.44 -9.98
CA PRO A 658 34.86 -12.37 -11.41
C PRO A 658 35.84 -11.47 -12.18
N SER A 659 36.43 -10.47 -11.51
CA SER A 659 37.42 -9.58 -12.11
C SER A 659 38.30 -8.92 -11.05
N PHE A 660 39.61 -9.12 -11.17
CA PHE A 660 40.61 -8.61 -10.22
C PHE A 660 40.58 -7.07 -10.07
N PHE A 661 40.44 -6.34 -11.19
CA PHE A 661 40.41 -4.88 -11.15
C PHE A 661 39.16 -4.32 -10.46
N ASN A 662 38.00 -4.95 -10.62
CA ASN A 662 36.80 -4.53 -9.90
C ASN A 662 36.90 -4.90 -8.41
N PHE A 663 37.54 -6.04 -8.11
CA PHE A 663 37.84 -6.42 -6.74
C PHE A 663 38.70 -5.36 -6.03
N ILE A 664 39.76 -4.86 -6.68
CA ILE A 664 40.62 -3.79 -6.13
C ILE A 664 39.90 -2.43 -6.06
N LYS A 665 38.96 -2.13 -6.95
CA LYS A 665 38.19 -0.87 -6.88
C LYS A 665 37.16 -0.86 -5.73
N SER A 666 36.80 -2.04 -5.20
CA SER A 666 35.78 -2.19 -4.16
C SER A 666 36.29 -1.75 -2.78
N LEU A 667 35.64 -0.75 -2.19
CA LEU A 667 35.97 -0.22 -0.86
C LEU A 667 35.89 -1.27 0.27
N PRO A 668 34.89 -2.18 0.31
CA PRO A 668 34.86 -3.32 1.24
C PRO A 668 36.13 -4.17 1.25
N ASN A 669 36.72 -4.41 0.07
CA ASN A 669 37.92 -5.24 -0.06
C ASN A 669 39.17 -4.54 0.46
N TRP A 670 39.25 -3.20 0.33
CA TRP A 670 40.32 -2.41 0.96
C TRP A 670 40.26 -2.44 2.47
N ILE A 671 39.07 -2.40 3.07
CA ILE A 671 38.90 -2.50 4.52
C ILE A 671 39.42 -3.87 5.00
N ASP A 672 39.06 -4.95 4.31
CA ASP A 672 39.53 -6.30 4.64
C ASP A 672 41.05 -6.43 4.49
N PHE A 673 41.62 -5.88 3.43
CA PHE A 673 43.07 -5.87 3.19
C PHE A 673 43.82 -5.07 4.26
N LEU A 674 43.38 -3.84 4.57
CA LEU A 674 44.04 -2.98 5.54
C LEU A 674 43.98 -3.55 6.96
N ALA A 675 42.86 -4.20 7.32
CA ALA A 675 42.75 -4.92 8.59
C ALA A 675 43.75 -6.09 8.67
N LEU A 676 43.89 -6.89 7.60
CA LEU A 676 44.87 -7.98 7.55
C LEU A 676 46.31 -7.45 7.65
N VAL A 677 46.64 -6.39 6.91
CA VAL A 677 47.97 -5.77 6.95
C VAL A 677 48.29 -5.28 8.37
N ALA A 678 47.36 -4.62 9.04
CA ALA A 678 47.54 -4.18 10.42
C ALA A 678 47.81 -5.35 11.39
N ASP A 679 47.07 -6.45 11.25
CA ASP A 679 47.23 -7.64 12.09
C ASP A 679 48.56 -8.36 11.84
N TYR A 680 49.00 -8.47 10.57
CA TYR A 680 50.30 -9.05 10.22
C TYR A 680 51.46 -8.18 10.70
N ILE A 681 51.39 -6.85 10.56
CA ILE A 681 52.40 -5.94 11.11
C ILE A 681 52.53 -6.15 12.62
N SER A 682 51.41 -6.21 13.33
CA SER A 682 51.37 -6.48 14.77
C SER A 682 51.97 -7.85 15.13
N LEU A 683 51.66 -8.90 14.36
CA LEU A 683 52.20 -10.25 14.56
C LEU A 683 53.72 -10.29 14.32
N THR A 684 54.21 -9.64 13.27
CA THR A 684 55.66 -9.56 12.96
C THR A 684 56.41 -8.80 14.06
N ILE A 685 55.87 -7.69 14.56
CA ILE A 685 56.44 -6.95 15.70
C ILE A 685 56.49 -7.81 16.96
N PHE A 686 55.48 -8.66 17.19
CA PHE A 686 55.44 -9.59 18.30
C PHE A 686 56.50 -10.70 18.18
N LEU A 687 56.69 -11.26 16.98
CA LEU A 687 57.68 -12.31 16.73
C LEU A 687 59.12 -11.78 16.77
N LEU A 688 59.36 -10.57 16.26
CA LEU A 688 60.68 -9.93 16.27
C LEU A 688 61.13 -9.47 17.68
N ARG A 689 60.20 -9.35 18.64
CA ARG A 689 60.51 -9.05 20.06
C ARG A 689 61.47 -10.07 20.69
N ASN A 690 61.51 -11.29 20.17
CA ASN A 690 62.35 -12.38 20.71
C ASN A 690 63.81 -12.33 20.26
N HIS A 691 64.20 -11.44 19.33
CA HIS A 691 65.60 -11.24 18.95
C HIS A 691 66.15 -9.97 19.60
N GLU A 692 67.20 -10.12 20.41
CA GLU A 692 67.92 -9.04 21.12
C GLU A 692 68.56 -8.02 20.14
N THR A 693 67.77 -7.11 19.58
CA THR A 693 68.29 -5.98 18.80
C THR A 693 67.90 -4.66 19.46
N LEU A 694 68.89 -4.05 20.10
CA LEU A 694 68.81 -2.79 20.87
C LEU A 694 68.27 -1.59 20.06
N CYS A 695 68.39 -1.59 18.73
CA CYS A 695 67.84 -0.53 17.87
C CYS A 695 66.31 -0.55 17.75
N MET A 696 65.62 -1.66 18.03
CA MET A 696 64.16 -1.75 17.91
C MET A 696 63.41 -1.12 19.10
N LEU A 697 64.03 -1.00 20.28
CA LEU A 697 63.39 -0.49 21.50
C LEU A 697 62.98 1.00 21.42
N ALA A 698 63.72 1.82 20.67
CA ALA A 698 63.34 3.23 20.46
C ALA A 698 62.12 3.39 19.54
N ILE A 699 61.89 2.41 18.64
CA ILE A 699 60.70 2.37 17.80
C ILE A 699 59.51 1.91 18.66
N TYR A 700 59.66 0.86 19.48
CA TYR A 700 58.60 0.27 20.31
C TYR A 700 57.83 1.26 21.22
N SER A 701 58.47 2.30 21.76
CA SER A 701 57.80 3.30 22.63
C SER A 701 56.84 4.23 21.86
N GLN A 702 57.04 4.38 20.54
CA GLN A 702 56.14 5.13 19.65
C GLN A 702 55.13 4.22 18.91
N LEU A 703 55.28 2.90 18.96
CA LEU A 703 54.36 1.92 18.33
C LEU A 703 53.08 1.65 19.15
N ASN A 704 52.81 2.39 20.24
CA ASN A 704 51.49 2.33 20.89
C ASN A 704 50.36 2.68 19.90
N ILE A 705 50.65 3.52 18.91
CA ILE A 705 49.73 3.85 17.81
C ILE A 705 49.46 2.62 16.92
N LEU A 706 50.45 1.73 16.71
CA LEU A 706 50.25 0.49 15.93
C LEU A 706 49.33 -0.52 16.64
N ARG A 707 49.24 -0.47 17.97
CA ARG A 707 48.23 -1.27 18.71
C ARG A 707 46.81 -0.80 18.39
N MET A 708 46.63 0.50 18.14
CA MET A 708 45.34 1.07 17.73
C MET A 708 44.96 0.72 16.29
N LEU A 709 45.91 0.33 15.42
CA LEU A 709 45.58 -0.15 14.06
C LEU A 709 44.74 -1.43 14.08
N ARG A 710 44.76 -2.21 15.18
CA ARG A 710 43.83 -3.33 15.38
C ARG A 710 42.37 -2.88 15.42
N LEU A 711 42.07 -1.60 15.70
CA LEU A 711 40.70 -1.05 15.63
C LEU A 711 40.15 -1.01 14.20
N ILE A 712 41.01 -1.02 13.17
CA ILE A 712 40.57 -1.07 11.77
C ILE A 712 39.68 -2.30 11.52
N ARG A 713 39.91 -3.41 12.24
CA ARG A 713 39.05 -4.61 12.15
C ARG A 713 37.62 -4.39 12.63
N VAL A 714 37.38 -3.45 13.54
CA VAL A 714 36.02 -3.11 14.01
C VAL A 714 35.21 -2.52 12.87
N ILE A 715 35.85 -1.85 11.91
CA ILE A 715 35.19 -1.36 10.70
C ILE A 715 34.55 -2.51 9.93
N LYS A 716 35.13 -3.73 9.93
CA LYS A 716 34.56 -4.93 9.29
C LYS A 716 33.17 -5.31 9.83
N LEU A 717 32.72 -4.78 10.96
CA LEU A 717 31.32 -4.86 11.38
C LEU A 717 30.35 -4.25 10.37
N TYR A 718 30.83 -3.48 9.37
CA TYR A 718 30.02 -3.08 8.20
C TYR A 718 29.36 -4.29 7.51
N ARG A 719 29.96 -5.49 7.60
CA ARG A 719 29.38 -6.72 7.06
C ARG A 719 28.05 -7.11 7.71
N ILE A 720 27.83 -6.70 8.96
CA ILE A 720 26.54 -6.89 9.64
C ILE A 720 25.39 -6.21 8.87
N PHE A 721 25.66 -5.07 8.21
CA PHE A 721 24.69 -4.39 7.36
C PHE A 721 24.30 -5.23 6.14
N GLN A 722 25.13 -6.18 5.72
CA GLN A 722 24.80 -7.10 4.64
C GLN A 722 23.92 -8.27 5.12
N HIS A 723 23.93 -8.61 6.41
CA HIS A 723 23.12 -9.70 6.97
C HIS A 723 21.71 -9.26 7.34
N PHE A 724 21.57 -8.10 7.97
CA PHE A 724 20.27 -7.59 8.36
C PHE A 724 19.71 -6.69 7.26
N LYS A 725 18.66 -7.17 6.61
CA LYS A 725 17.89 -6.40 5.62
C LYS A 725 17.52 -5.01 6.15
N THR A 726 17.04 -4.91 7.38
CA THR A 726 16.70 -3.64 8.04
C THR A 726 17.88 -2.67 8.10
N LEU A 727 19.09 -3.16 8.41
CA LEU A 727 20.29 -2.31 8.45
C LEU A 727 20.76 -1.92 7.05
N ARG A 728 20.58 -2.78 6.04
CA ARG A 728 20.86 -2.45 4.64
C ARG A 728 19.94 -1.33 4.13
N VAL A 729 18.65 -1.42 4.45
CA VAL A 729 17.65 -0.38 4.16
C VAL A 729 18.05 0.91 4.85
N LEU A 730 18.33 0.86 6.16
CA LEU A 730 18.80 2.00 6.95
C LEU A 730 20.06 2.65 6.35
N GLY A 731 21.06 1.86 5.96
CA GLY A 731 22.29 2.38 5.35
C GLY A 731 22.03 3.06 3.99
N SER A 732 21.10 2.54 3.21
CA SER A 732 20.67 3.18 1.94
C SER A 732 19.95 4.50 2.22
N THR A 733 19.05 4.52 3.21
CA THR A 733 18.35 5.73 3.65
C THR A 733 19.32 6.79 4.15
N LEU A 734 20.33 6.40 4.95
CA LEU A 734 21.36 7.31 5.45
C LEU A 734 22.16 7.92 4.30
N LYS A 735 22.54 7.11 3.32
CA LYS A 735 23.27 7.57 2.11
C LYS A 735 22.46 8.61 1.33
N GLU A 736 21.17 8.36 1.11
CA GLU A 736 20.27 9.32 0.46
C GLU A 736 20.03 10.58 1.30
N SER A 737 20.15 10.47 2.63
CA SER A 737 19.96 11.57 3.57
C SER A 737 21.24 12.35 3.89
N ILE A 738 22.40 11.97 3.31
CA ILE A 738 23.69 12.66 3.56
C ILE A 738 23.59 14.18 3.38
N PRO A 739 22.94 14.73 2.32
CA PRO A 739 22.81 16.17 2.17
C PRO A 739 22.08 16.84 3.35
N ASP A 740 21.03 16.20 3.87
CA ASP A 740 20.26 16.70 5.00
C ASP A 740 21.07 16.63 6.30
N PHE A 741 21.86 15.56 6.49
CA PHE A 741 22.80 15.43 7.61
C PHE A 741 23.91 16.48 7.56
N ILE A 742 24.43 16.81 6.38
CA ILE A 742 25.45 17.86 6.21
C ILE A 742 24.86 19.22 6.59
N ILE A 743 23.64 19.53 6.13
CA ILE A 743 22.94 20.77 6.47
C ILE A 743 22.73 20.85 7.99
N LEU A 744 22.27 19.78 8.62
CA LEU A 744 22.12 19.73 10.07
C LEU A 744 23.44 19.97 10.80
N LEU A 745 24.48 19.21 10.46
CA LEU A 745 25.77 19.30 11.13
C LEU A 745 26.33 20.72 11.00
N SER A 746 26.07 21.38 9.86
CA SER A 746 26.43 22.79 9.66
C SER A 746 25.64 23.72 10.60
N PHE A 747 24.33 23.52 10.79
CA PHE A 747 23.53 24.30 11.73
C PHE A 747 23.94 24.06 13.19
N LEU A 748 24.19 22.81 13.59
CA LEU A 748 24.61 22.46 14.94
C LEU A 748 26.02 23.00 15.25
N SER A 749 26.94 22.90 14.30
CA SER A 749 28.30 23.43 14.45
C SER A 749 28.32 24.96 14.50
N LEU A 750 27.59 25.63 13.61
CA LEU A 750 27.49 27.09 13.58
C LEU A 750 26.83 27.63 14.85
N SER A 751 25.70 27.04 15.26
CA SER A 751 25.02 27.45 16.50
C SER A 751 25.85 27.14 17.75
N GLY A 752 26.54 26.00 17.80
CA GLY A 752 27.46 25.67 18.88
C GLY A 752 28.58 26.68 19.04
N PHE A 753 29.16 27.12 17.91
CA PHE A 753 30.15 28.19 17.92
C PHE A 753 29.56 29.53 18.38
N LEU A 754 28.39 29.92 17.87
CA LEU A 754 27.74 31.20 18.22
C LEU A 754 27.33 31.26 19.70
N PHE A 755 26.63 30.24 20.21
CA PHE A 755 26.25 30.17 21.62
C PHE A 755 27.47 30.02 22.53
N GLY A 756 28.48 29.23 22.10
CA GLY A 756 29.75 29.11 22.82
C GLY A 756 30.47 30.45 22.94
N ALA A 757 30.58 31.22 21.86
CA ALA A 757 31.18 32.55 21.89
C ALA A 757 30.37 33.53 22.77
N ALA A 758 29.04 33.51 22.68
CA ALA A 758 28.18 34.37 23.51
C ALA A 758 28.31 34.06 25.01
N ILE A 759 28.34 32.78 25.37
CA ILE A 759 28.51 32.33 26.76
C ILE A 759 29.93 32.63 27.26
N TYR A 760 30.94 32.48 26.40
CA TYR A 760 32.31 32.91 26.73
C TYR A 760 32.32 34.38 27.15
N PHE A 761 31.80 35.29 26.33
CA PHE A 761 31.78 36.72 26.70
C PHE A 761 30.89 37.03 27.91
N ALA A 762 29.86 36.23 28.18
CA ALA A 762 29.02 36.36 29.37
C ALA A 762 29.72 35.91 30.66
N GLU A 763 30.57 34.89 30.59
CA GLU A 763 31.15 34.21 31.74
C GLU A 763 32.63 34.52 31.97
N HIS A 764 33.36 34.99 30.95
CA HIS A 764 34.83 35.10 30.99
C HIS A 764 35.34 35.96 32.15
N ASP A 765 34.65 37.05 32.46
CA ASP A 765 35.07 37.98 33.53
C ASP A 765 34.88 37.40 34.93
N LYS A 766 33.89 36.50 35.13
CA LYS A 766 33.52 35.96 36.45
C LYS A 766 33.91 34.50 36.64
N ASN A 767 34.16 33.76 35.56
CA ASN A 767 34.39 32.32 35.56
C ASN A 767 35.51 31.91 34.59
N ARG A 768 36.62 32.66 34.62
CA ARG A 768 37.75 32.55 33.68
C ARG A 768 38.48 31.20 33.68
N LEU A 769 38.44 30.48 34.80
CA LEU A 769 39.08 29.16 34.94
C LEU A 769 38.31 28.05 34.21
N VAL A 770 37.00 28.24 34.01
CA VAL A 770 36.11 27.26 33.38
C VAL A 770 35.83 27.63 31.93
N PHE A 771 35.61 28.92 31.64
CA PHE A 771 35.48 29.46 30.28
C PHE A 771 36.76 30.17 29.86
N ASP A 772 37.83 29.39 29.71
CA ASP A 772 39.19 29.87 29.42
C ASP A 772 39.37 30.32 27.96
N SER A 773 38.68 29.67 27.03
CA SER A 773 38.77 29.92 25.59
C SER A 773 37.44 29.68 24.86
N ILE A 774 37.29 30.30 23.68
CA ILE A 774 36.10 30.12 22.82
C ILE A 774 35.90 28.64 22.40
N PRO A 775 36.95 27.87 22.06
CA PRO A 775 36.80 26.42 21.82
C PRO A 775 36.22 25.64 23.01
N THR A 776 36.67 25.93 24.23
CA THR A 776 36.12 25.31 25.47
C THR A 776 34.65 25.68 25.66
N ALA A 777 34.29 26.94 25.42
CA ALA A 777 32.90 27.38 25.46
C ALA A 777 32.04 26.81 24.32
N THR A 778 32.63 26.56 23.14
CA THR A 778 31.99 25.91 22.00
C THR A 778 31.71 24.44 22.29
N TYR A 779 32.63 23.74 22.99
CA TYR A 779 32.36 22.40 23.53
C TYR A 779 31.15 22.41 24.46
N TYR A 780 31.09 23.35 25.41
CA TYR A 780 29.90 23.54 26.26
C TYR A 780 28.63 23.82 25.42
N GLY A 781 28.74 24.67 24.40
CA GLY A 781 27.64 25.00 23.50
C GLY A 781 27.10 23.77 22.76
N ILE A 782 27.98 22.95 22.19
CA ILE A 782 27.60 21.73 21.46
C ILE A 782 26.91 20.72 22.40
N ILE A 783 27.49 20.40 23.57
CA ILE A 783 26.88 19.43 24.50
C ILE A 783 25.53 19.93 25.05
N THR A 784 25.34 21.24 25.14
CA THR A 784 24.07 21.86 25.56
C THR A 784 23.04 21.78 24.44
N LEU A 785 23.42 22.09 23.20
CA LEU A 785 22.56 22.00 22.02
C LEU A 785 22.12 20.57 21.70
N THR A 786 22.99 19.59 21.95
CA THR A 786 22.65 18.17 21.79
C THR A 786 21.94 17.58 23.01
N ALA A 787 21.63 18.39 24.03
CA ALA A 787 21.01 17.97 25.29
C ALA A 787 21.76 16.84 26.04
N VAL A 788 23.09 16.75 25.86
CA VAL A 788 23.93 15.77 26.58
C VAL A 788 24.25 16.28 27.99
N GLY A 789 24.71 17.53 28.09
CA GLY A 789 24.90 18.24 29.36
C GLY A 789 25.65 17.46 30.45
N TYR A 790 26.92 17.12 30.22
CA TYR A 790 27.74 16.38 31.19
C TYR A 790 27.84 17.05 32.58
N GLY A 791 27.67 18.36 32.65
CA GLY A 791 27.74 19.14 33.89
C GLY A 791 29.17 19.42 34.38
N ASP A 792 30.17 19.08 33.57
CA ASP A 792 31.59 19.36 33.76
C ASP A 792 31.90 20.87 33.66
N ILE A 793 31.19 21.58 32.76
CA ILE A 793 31.25 23.03 32.60
C ILE A 793 29.85 23.59 32.74
N THR A 794 29.66 24.63 33.58
CA THR A 794 28.36 25.29 33.75
C THR A 794 28.52 26.82 33.97
N PRO A 795 27.61 27.64 33.41
CA PRO A 795 27.61 29.08 33.62
C PRO A 795 27.10 29.44 35.01
N VAL A 796 27.78 30.38 35.66
CA VAL A 796 27.42 30.86 37.01
C VAL A 796 26.71 32.21 36.96
N THR A 797 26.90 32.99 35.91
CA THR A 797 26.28 34.31 35.78
C THR A 797 24.80 34.20 35.37
N PRO A 798 23.94 35.15 35.78
CA PRO A 798 22.54 35.17 35.34
C PRO A 798 22.40 35.24 33.81
N LEU A 799 23.27 36.01 33.15
CA LEU A 799 23.25 36.18 31.70
C LEU A 799 23.70 34.89 30.98
N GLY A 800 24.78 34.25 31.44
CA GLY A 800 25.22 32.97 30.90
C GLY A 800 24.20 31.84 31.11
N ARG A 801 23.51 31.82 32.26
CA ARG A 801 22.39 30.89 32.51
C ARG A 801 21.22 31.14 31.56
N GLY A 802 20.86 32.41 31.31
CA GLY A 802 19.85 32.77 30.32
C GLY A 802 20.19 32.30 28.91
N LEU A 803 21.44 32.52 28.48
CA LEU A 803 21.96 32.04 27.20
C LEU A 803 21.97 30.51 27.10
N ALA A 804 22.31 29.81 28.18
CA ALA A 804 22.27 28.35 28.23
C ALA A 804 20.84 27.81 28.09
N CYS A 805 19.83 28.44 28.73
CA CYS A 805 18.44 28.07 28.54
C CYS A 805 17.99 28.25 27.09
N LEU A 806 18.36 29.35 26.44
CA LEU A 806 18.05 29.60 25.03
C LEU A 806 18.74 28.58 24.11
N ALA A 807 20.02 28.27 24.37
CA ALA A 807 20.76 27.26 23.62
C ALA A 807 20.11 25.88 23.77
N ALA A 808 19.66 25.48 24.97
CA ALA A 808 18.98 24.21 25.18
C ALA A 808 17.66 24.10 24.40
N ILE A 809 16.81 25.14 24.45
CA ILE A 809 15.54 25.16 23.71
C ILE A 809 15.77 25.10 22.19
N TYR A 810 16.71 25.91 21.69
CA TYR A 810 17.08 25.93 20.28
C TYR A 810 17.63 24.57 19.82
N GLY A 811 18.53 23.98 20.60
CA GLY A 811 19.14 22.68 20.31
C GLY A 811 18.13 21.56 20.19
N VAL A 812 17.20 21.43 21.15
CA VAL A 812 16.12 20.43 21.10
C VAL A 812 15.24 20.62 19.86
N SER A 813 14.96 21.86 19.46
CA SER A 813 14.16 22.15 18.27
C SER A 813 14.86 21.73 16.97
N VAL A 814 16.16 22.06 16.83
CA VAL A 814 16.94 21.69 15.65
C VAL A 814 17.10 20.17 15.52
N VAL A 815 17.41 19.48 16.63
CA VAL A 815 17.53 18.02 16.65
C VAL A 815 16.18 17.34 16.35
N SER A 816 15.07 17.85 16.88
CA SER A 816 13.72 17.30 16.62
C SER A 816 13.31 17.42 15.14
N MET A 817 13.58 18.57 14.52
CA MET A 817 13.29 18.80 13.09
C MET A 817 14.02 17.79 12.20
N LEU A 818 15.29 17.52 12.50
CA LEU A 818 16.07 16.52 11.78
C LEU A 818 15.49 15.12 11.91
N VAL A 819 15.25 14.68 13.14
CA VAL A 819 14.77 13.31 13.39
C VAL A 819 13.47 13.08 12.62
N SER A 820 12.60 14.09 12.57
CA SER A 820 11.36 14.05 11.77
C SER A 820 11.62 13.86 10.28
N VAL A 821 12.55 14.62 9.68
CA VAL A 821 12.92 14.48 8.26
C VAL A 821 13.54 13.11 7.97
N LEU A 822 14.38 12.60 8.87
CA LEU A 822 15.00 11.28 8.73
C LEU A 822 13.98 10.15 8.81
N VAL A 823 13.04 10.23 9.75
CA VAL A 823 11.96 9.23 9.93
C VAL A 823 11.08 9.19 8.68
N ASP A 824 10.69 10.36 8.16
CA ASP A 824 9.87 10.43 6.95
C ASP A 824 10.59 9.86 5.72
N ARG A 825 11.89 10.16 5.52
CA ARG A 825 12.69 9.53 4.46
C ARG A 825 12.84 8.02 4.66
N TYR A 826 13.07 7.58 5.89
CA TYR A 826 13.14 6.14 6.21
C TYR A 826 11.85 5.43 5.86
N GLN A 827 10.69 6.00 6.24
CA GLN A 827 9.38 5.45 5.90
C GLN A 827 9.18 5.36 4.39
N ARG A 828 9.55 6.40 3.63
CA ARG A 828 9.46 6.40 2.16
C ARG A 828 10.33 5.33 1.51
N VAL A 829 11.61 5.23 1.91
CA VAL A 829 12.55 4.24 1.36
C VAL A 829 12.15 2.81 1.77
N TYR A 830 11.68 2.63 3.00
CA TYR A 830 11.21 1.34 3.51
C TYR A 830 9.98 0.87 2.74
N ALA A 831 8.97 1.73 2.59
CA ALA A 831 7.76 1.43 1.82
C ALA A 831 8.09 1.08 0.36
N ARG A 832 8.95 1.87 -0.30
CA ARG A 832 9.38 1.59 -1.68
C ARG A 832 10.05 0.22 -1.81
N LYS A 833 10.98 -0.12 -0.91
CA LYS A 833 11.69 -1.41 -0.96
C LYS A 833 10.78 -2.60 -0.65
N HIS A 834 9.77 -2.42 0.21
CA HIS A 834 8.79 -3.45 0.51
C HIS A 834 7.92 -3.77 -0.72
N LEU A 835 7.39 -2.74 -1.38
CA LEU A 835 6.56 -2.89 -2.58
C LEU A 835 7.33 -3.56 -3.72
N LEU A 836 8.59 -3.16 -3.94
CA LEU A 836 9.45 -3.78 -4.94
C LEU A 836 9.69 -5.27 -4.65
N GLU A 837 9.88 -5.66 -3.39
CA GLU A 837 10.07 -7.06 -3.03
C GLU A 837 8.81 -7.91 -3.22
N GLU A 838 7.63 -7.35 -3.00
CA GLU A 838 6.35 -8.00 -3.32
C GLU A 838 6.23 -8.21 -4.84
N GLU A 839 6.53 -7.19 -5.65
CA GLU A 839 6.54 -7.26 -7.12
C GLU A 839 7.57 -8.29 -7.64
N TYR A 840 8.78 -8.34 -7.07
CA TYR A 840 9.79 -9.34 -7.43
C TYR A 840 9.38 -10.76 -7.00
N ALA A 841 8.72 -10.91 -5.85
CA ALA A 841 8.23 -12.21 -5.39
C ALA A 841 7.10 -12.73 -6.29
N GLU A 842 6.18 -11.86 -6.70
CA GLU A 842 5.10 -12.18 -7.63
C GLU A 842 5.65 -12.57 -9.01
N ASN A 843 6.58 -11.78 -9.55
CA ASN A 843 7.23 -12.07 -10.82
C ASN A 843 8.11 -13.34 -10.77
N ALA A 844 8.72 -13.67 -9.63
CA ALA A 844 9.46 -14.92 -9.48
C ALA A 844 8.53 -16.14 -9.50
N VAL A 845 7.37 -16.06 -8.85
CA VAL A 845 6.35 -17.11 -8.87
C VAL A 845 5.74 -17.28 -10.27
N LEU A 846 5.50 -16.18 -10.99
CA LEU A 846 5.03 -16.21 -12.38
C LEU A 846 6.05 -16.81 -13.36
N ASN A 847 7.35 -16.53 -13.16
CA ASN A 847 8.40 -17.13 -13.98
C ASN A 847 8.61 -18.62 -13.67
N ASP A 848 8.51 -19.03 -12.40
CA ASP A 848 8.58 -20.44 -12.01
C ASP A 848 7.35 -21.22 -12.53
N SER A 849 6.16 -20.61 -12.55
CA SER A 849 4.96 -21.24 -13.13
C SER A 849 5.05 -21.35 -14.66
N MET A 850 5.61 -20.36 -15.36
CA MET A 850 5.90 -20.46 -16.80
C MET A 850 6.99 -21.51 -17.11
N LEU A 851 8.01 -21.65 -16.28
CA LEU A 851 9.05 -22.69 -16.44
C LEU A 851 8.49 -24.10 -16.20
N MET A 852 7.57 -24.26 -15.24
CA MET A 852 6.83 -25.50 -15.01
C MET A 852 5.90 -25.84 -16.19
N SER A 853 5.22 -24.84 -16.77
CA SER A 853 4.39 -25.00 -17.97
C SER A 853 5.21 -25.39 -19.21
N ASN A 854 6.33 -24.71 -19.46
CA ASN A 854 7.21 -25.00 -20.59
C ASN A 854 7.93 -26.36 -20.48
N ASN A 855 8.18 -26.85 -19.26
CA ASN A 855 8.71 -28.20 -19.05
C ASN A 855 7.63 -29.27 -19.25
N ASN A 856 6.37 -28.96 -18.91
CA ASN A 856 5.24 -29.84 -19.23
C ASN A 856 5.00 -29.92 -20.74
N ASP A 857 5.07 -28.81 -21.48
CA ASP A 857 4.93 -28.81 -22.94
C ASP A 857 6.02 -29.63 -23.64
N LYS A 858 7.27 -29.57 -23.15
CA LYS A 858 8.37 -30.43 -23.64
C LYS A 858 8.19 -31.90 -23.28
N SER A 859 7.57 -32.21 -22.14
CA SER A 859 7.26 -33.59 -21.76
C SER A 859 6.11 -34.17 -22.58
N VAL A 860 5.14 -33.34 -22.98
CA VAL A 860 4.03 -33.71 -23.85
C VAL A 860 4.49 -33.86 -25.31
N GLU A 861 5.38 -33.00 -25.81
CA GLU A 861 6.02 -33.19 -27.14
C GLU A 861 6.84 -34.49 -27.21
N SER A 862 7.54 -34.86 -26.14
CA SER A 862 8.28 -36.13 -26.08
C SER A 862 7.39 -37.38 -25.98
N GLN A 863 6.14 -37.25 -25.52
CA GLN A 863 5.17 -38.35 -25.50
C GLN A 863 4.43 -38.48 -26.85
N ILE A 864 4.16 -37.37 -27.53
CA ILE A 864 3.52 -37.36 -28.86
C ILE A 864 4.47 -37.91 -29.95
N ASP A 865 5.79 -37.77 -29.78
CA ASP A 865 6.77 -38.35 -30.70
C ASP A 865 6.98 -39.87 -30.52
N MET A 866 6.62 -40.46 -29.38
CA MET A 866 6.65 -41.93 -29.21
C MET A 866 5.41 -42.62 -29.78
N GLU A 867 4.27 -41.92 -29.89
CA GLU A 867 3.02 -42.51 -30.38
C GLU A 867 2.92 -42.52 -31.92
N LYS A 868 3.76 -41.73 -32.61
CA LYS A 868 3.85 -41.69 -34.09
C LYS A 868 4.81 -42.71 -34.71
N GLN A 869 5.47 -43.55 -33.90
CA GLN A 869 6.40 -44.57 -34.38
C GLN A 869 5.79 -45.99 -34.46
N PHE A 870 4.51 -46.20 -34.13
CA PHE A 870 3.93 -47.53 -33.98
C PHE A 870 2.79 -47.94 -34.92
N GLU A 871 2.45 -47.16 -35.95
CA GLU A 871 1.53 -47.61 -37.01
C GLU A 871 2.07 -47.35 -38.42
N SER A 872 2.97 -48.23 -38.85
CA SER A 872 3.24 -48.45 -40.28
C SER A 872 3.64 -49.91 -40.52
N ILE A 873 2.69 -50.74 -40.95
CA ILE A 873 2.96 -52.04 -41.59
C ILE A 873 2.15 -52.10 -42.91
N PRO A 874 2.77 -52.43 -44.06
CA PRO A 874 2.13 -52.38 -45.38
C PRO A 874 1.62 -53.74 -45.92
N GLU A 875 0.61 -53.63 -46.80
CA GLU A 875 0.25 -54.41 -48.01
C GLU A 875 0.06 -55.96 -47.99
N TYR A 876 -1.06 -56.46 -48.56
CA TYR A 876 -1.08 -57.22 -49.84
C TYR A 876 -2.52 -57.55 -50.36
N TYR A 877 -2.60 -57.78 -51.68
CA TYR A 877 -3.71 -57.85 -52.67
C TYR A 877 -4.76 -58.99 -52.56
N ASP A 878 -6.01 -58.77 -53.06
CA ASP A 878 -6.48 -59.23 -54.40
C ASP A 878 -7.95 -58.84 -54.76
N HIS A 879 -8.19 -58.57 -56.05
CA HIS A 879 -9.49 -58.32 -56.77
C HIS A 879 -10.18 -59.65 -57.21
N PRO A 880 -11.29 -59.74 -58.00
CA PRO A 880 -12.29 -58.77 -58.51
C PRO A 880 -13.80 -59.23 -58.46
N GLU A 881 -14.70 -58.30 -58.85
CA GLU A 881 -16.02 -58.45 -59.57
C GLU A 881 -17.12 -59.40 -59.02
N ILE A 882 -18.36 -58.94 -58.81
CA ILE A 882 -19.45 -58.86 -59.82
C ILE A 882 -20.48 -57.78 -59.43
N ARG A 883 -20.95 -57.04 -60.45
CA ARG A 883 -22.09 -56.11 -60.41
C ARG A 883 -23.44 -56.84 -60.41
N GLN A 884 -24.42 -56.31 -59.69
CA GLN A 884 -25.78 -56.14 -60.20
C GLN A 884 -26.45 -54.96 -59.48
N ASP A 885 -26.93 -54.00 -60.29
CA ASP A 885 -27.66 -52.81 -59.90
C ASP A 885 -29.08 -53.19 -59.42
N ASP A 886 -29.63 -52.44 -58.46
CA ASP A 886 -31.01 -51.95 -58.49
C ASP A 886 -31.21 -50.80 -57.47
N ASP A 887 -31.56 -49.64 -58.02
CA ASP A 887 -32.35 -48.51 -57.53
C ASP A 887 -32.08 -47.75 -56.19
N GLN A 888 -31.80 -46.46 -56.40
CA GLN A 888 -31.80 -45.28 -55.50
C GLN A 888 -33.22 -44.93 -54.93
N PRO A 889 -33.47 -43.83 -54.15
CA PRO A 889 -32.59 -42.72 -53.73
C PRO A 889 -32.71 -42.19 -52.26
N SER A 890 -31.70 -41.40 -51.89
CA SER A 890 -31.72 -40.15 -51.09
C SER A 890 -32.56 -40.01 -49.80
N GLY A 891 -31.93 -39.52 -48.73
CA GLY A 891 -32.68 -38.90 -47.63
C GLY A 891 -31.83 -38.40 -46.47
N LYS A 892 -31.61 -37.08 -46.42
CA LYS A 892 -31.03 -36.32 -45.30
C LYS A 892 -31.77 -36.60 -43.98
N VAL A 893 -31.01 -36.80 -42.91
CA VAL A 893 -31.53 -36.91 -41.54
C VAL A 893 -31.83 -35.52 -40.96
N ARG A 894 -33.04 -35.37 -40.42
CA ARG A 894 -33.53 -34.20 -39.67
C ARG A 894 -33.96 -34.68 -38.29
N PHE A 895 -33.56 -33.96 -37.25
CA PHE A 895 -33.93 -34.18 -35.85
C PHE A 895 -35.43 -33.90 -35.62
N ILE A 896 -36.07 -34.72 -34.79
CA ILE A 896 -37.41 -34.50 -34.21
C ILE A 896 -37.35 -34.70 -32.69
N ILE A 897 -37.96 -33.76 -31.98
CA ILE A 897 -38.22 -33.70 -30.53
C ILE A 897 -39.53 -34.46 -30.25
N GLY A 898 -39.61 -35.22 -29.15
CA GLY A 898 -40.85 -35.85 -28.68
C GLY A 898 -41.04 -35.67 -27.18
N TYR A 899 -42.19 -35.09 -26.81
CA TYR A 899 -42.81 -35.11 -25.47
C TYR A 899 -43.42 -36.49 -25.19
N LEU A 900 -43.54 -36.87 -23.92
CA LEU A 900 -44.56 -37.82 -23.45
C LEU A 900 -44.92 -37.53 -21.98
N SER A 901 -46.23 -37.38 -21.78
CA SER A 901 -46.99 -37.50 -20.54
C SER A 901 -46.96 -38.94 -20.00
N ASP A 902 -47.31 -39.14 -18.72
CA ASP A 902 -48.36 -40.07 -18.30
C ASP A 902 -48.64 -39.91 -16.79
N ASP A 903 -49.92 -40.11 -16.46
CA ASP A 903 -50.59 -40.04 -15.16
C ASP A 903 -50.26 -41.26 -14.27
N ASP A 904 -50.50 -41.16 -12.96
CA ASP A 904 -51.33 -42.10 -12.20
C ASP A 904 -51.40 -41.72 -10.69
N ASP A 905 -52.59 -41.96 -10.14
CA ASP A 905 -53.14 -41.63 -8.83
C ASP A 905 -52.52 -42.40 -7.64
N ASP A 906 -52.68 -41.87 -6.43
CA ASP A 906 -53.33 -42.61 -5.32
C ASP A 906 -53.51 -41.72 -4.07
N ASP A 907 -54.74 -41.80 -3.54
CA ASP A 907 -55.36 -41.11 -2.41
C ASP A 907 -54.70 -41.38 -1.04
N VAL A 908 -54.85 -40.46 -0.08
CA VAL A 908 -55.40 -40.71 1.27
C VAL A 908 -55.86 -39.38 1.89
N ASP A 909 -57.10 -39.41 2.37
CA ASP A 909 -57.92 -38.37 2.98
C ASP A 909 -57.54 -37.89 4.41
N ASP A 910 -58.28 -36.87 4.81
CA ASP A 910 -58.81 -36.53 6.15
C ASP A 910 -58.26 -35.26 6.84
N ASP A 911 -59.02 -34.19 6.57
CA ASP A 911 -59.90 -33.49 7.54
C ASP A 911 -59.44 -32.28 8.39
N ASP A 912 -60.30 -31.26 8.22
CA ASP A 912 -60.85 -30.29 9.16
C ASP A 912 -60.24 -28.87 9.29
N ASP A 913 -60.94 -27.97 8.57
CA ASP A 913 -61.72 -26.83 9.07
C ASP A 913 -61.09 -25.42 9.27
N ASP A 914 -61.64 -24.52 8.44
CA ASP A 914 -62.20 -23.19 8.73
C ASP A 914 -61.30 -22.06 9.24
N ASP A 915 -61.09 -21.03 8.40
CA ASP A 915 -62.01 -19.87 8.40
C ASP A 915 -61.59 -18.80 7.36
N ASP A 916 -62.61 -18.26 6.71
CA ASP A 916 -62.63 -17.24 5.67
C ASP A 916 -61.96 -15.90 6.06
N LEU A 917 -61.38 -15.21 5.07
CA LEU A 917 -61.57 -13.75 4.89
C LEU A 917 -61.14 -13.29 3.49
N ASP A 918 -62.10 -12.63 2.84
CA ASP A 918 -62.15 -12.02 1.51
C ASP A 918 -60.95 -11.14 1.07
N GLY A 919 -60.78 -11.06 -0.27
CA GLY A 919 -60.73 -9.74 -0.90
C GLY A 919 -59.58 -9.45 -1.87
N ASN A 920 -59.76 -9.86 -3.13
CA ASN A 920 -59.27 -9.20 -4.36
C ASN A 920 -58.08 -8.22 -4.28
N GLY A 921 -56.89 -8.74 -4.56
CA GLY A 921 -55.69 -7.93 -4.80
C GLY A 921 -54.66 -8.54 -5.77
N HIS A 922 -55.02 -9.59 -6.52
CA HIS A 922 -54.03 -10.43 -7.21
C HIS A 922 -54.18 -10.56 -8.74
N GLU A 923 -54.91 -9.66 -9.41
CA GLU A 923 -55.13 -9.76 -10.87
C GLU A 923 -54.41 -8.70 -11.74
N ILE A 924 -53.65 -7.78 -11.14
CA ILE A 924 -52.90 -6.75 -11.89
C ILE A 924 -51.39 -7.04 -11.95
N ILE A 925 -50.85 -7.80 -10.99
CA ILE A 925 -49.41 -8.11 -10.93
C ILE A 925 -49.03 -9.25 -11.89
N HIS A 926 -49.96 -10.17 -12.18
CA HIS A 926 -49.70 -11.29 -13.10
C HIS A 926 -49.69 -10.87 -14.58
N LYS A 927 -50.42 -9.82 -14.95
CA LYS A 927 -50.44 -9.28 -16.33
C LYS A 927 -49.20 -8.46 -16.68
N VAL A 928 -48.65 -7.70 -15.73
CA VAL A 928 -47.42 -6.91 -15.95
C VAL A 928 -46.17 -7.82 -15.99
N ALA A 929 -46.16 -8.92 -15.25
CA ALA A 929 -45.09 -9.91 -15.29
C ALA A 929 -45.04 -10.67 -16.63
N GLN A 930 -46.20 -10.99 -17.23
CA GLN A 930 -46.26 -11.64 -18.55
C GLN A 930 -45.84 -10.72 -19.70
N GLU A 931 -46.12 -9.41 -19.66
CA GLU A 931 -45.66 -8.47 -20.69
C GLU A 931 -44.16 -8.16 -20.62
N LEU A 932 -43.55 -8.15 -19.43
CA LEU A 932 -42.10 -7.96 -19.25
C LEU A 932 -41.28 -9.18 -19.66
N LEU A 933 -41.81 -10.40 -19.46
CA LEU A 933 -41.21 -11.65 -19.96
C LEU A 933 -41.31 -11.78 -21.49
N HIS A 934 -42.37 -11.24 -22.10
CA HIS A 934 -42.55 -11.28 -23.55
C HIS A 934 -41.66 -10.27 -24.30
N SER A 935 -41.32 -9.15 -23.67
CA SER A 935 -40.39 -8.13 -24.20
C SER A 935 -38.93 -8.57 -24.14
N THR A 936 -38.54 -9.29 -23.08
CA THR A 936 -37.15 -9.76 -22.88
C THR A 936 -36.80 -10.98 -23.74
N SER A 937 -37.76 -11.86 -24.03
CA SER A 937 -37.58 -13.00 -24.94
C SER A 937 -37.35 -12.59 -26.40
N ASN A 938 -37.93 -11.47 -26.85
CA ASN A 938 -37.76 -10.96 -28.21
C ASN A 938 -36.41 -10.25 -28.44
N ARG A 939 -35.71 -9.78 -27.38
CA ARG A 939 -34.35 -9.22 -27.49
C ARG A 939 -33.25 -10.28 -27.54
N TYR A 940 -33.47 -11.43 -26.92
CA TYR A 940 -32.52 -12.54 -26.98
C TYR A 940 -32.57 -13.34 -28.30
N ARG A 941 -33.69 -13.26 -29.04
CA ARG A 941 -33.83 -13.91 -30.36
C ARG A 941 -33.28 -13.10 -31.54
N SER A 942 -32.92 -11.82 -31.40
CA SER A 942 -32.29 -11.06 -32.49
C SER A 942 -30.77 -11.11 -32.51
N ILE A 943 -30.12 -11.57 -31.43
CA ILE A 943 -28.66 -11.62 -31.31
C ILE A 943 -28.07 -12.95 -31.82
N ASN A 944 -28.86 -14.03 -31.87
CA ASN A 944 -28.40 -15.36 -32.31
C ASN A 944 -28.67 -15.70 -33.79
N ARG A 945 -28.91 -14.69 -34.65
CA ARG A 945 -29.08 -14.89 -36.10
C ARG A 945 -27.93 -14.36 -36.98
N ASN A 946 -26.83 -13.88 -36.38
CA ASN A 946 -25.68 -13.36 -37.13
C ASN A 946 -24.37 -14.13 -36.94
N ASN A 947 -24.40 -15.37 -36.43
CA ASN A 947 -23.25 -16.28 -36.49
C ASN A 947 -23.73 -17.74 -36.61
N GLN A 948 -24.23 -18.11 -37.80
CA GLN A 948 -24.08 -19.42 -38.44
C GLN A 948 -24.59 -19.36 -39.88
#